data_AF-A0A8D2Q8F4-F1
#
_entry.id   AF-A0A8D2Q8F4-F1
#
_cell.length_a   1.000
_cell.length_b   1.000
_cell.length_c   1.000
_cell.angle_alpha   90.00
_cell.angle_beta   90.00
_cell.angle_gamma   90.00
#
_symmetry.space_group_name_H-M   'P 1'
#
loop_
_entity.id
_entity.type
_entity.pdbx_description
1 polymer ?
#
loop_
_entity_poly.entity_id
_entity_poly.type
_entity_poly.pdbx_seq_one_letter_code
_entity_poly.pdbx_strand_id
1 'polypeptide(L)'
;MGDRRAASRRRSRKSLCASCGCGGSSAGPCRGCCSGCGASAWPRPATPARPLGLHGSASSSHCSYRRLVHSFEDVLRRRLRGRMRAARLSPSTKSGIIITTQKDCLPASEALLLAQKHKQKMKGDTVSVHRSVRVKTKVPWMPPGKTPCRESSYKWEGPTHRLEITPPDSEKLLSVLRLSDLSTDEEDAIHCKMNKYEKKIDSLLNVVGSLKNEVKMPKRDEPRCVAKRLLDEQKEELEEVTQELVETEHENTVLRRNIERMKEEKDLSILQKRHLLHEKECLMAKLVEAELDGAAASKQIQALKDTISKLKTEKHMTVSDINTLTRQKELLLQKLSTFEETNRTLRDLLREQHSREKESQKLAEQQAGLMKKLADSDGEKALLLKKLQDKEKEVEDLIVQIQTEKDQAKTASELSKSMEAVRGHLQAQLRNKEAENHRLGIQIRNLERVAAQHKAEVENIMEQLKELKAKGDRDKEALKKAIKAQKERAERSEEYAEQLNTQLAEKDTYVAEALSTLESWRSRYNQVVKDKSDLEVEIVMLNSRISELLEQQSTLEDKMREDRDALVDKLHRQVTESTSFKIENERLKNSMIPVEERLNQAQQEIAKLKASLKNYEGLIESYKNQVLKTRMEADEVTVKLELCDKENKALKEEMSKEIENARKQFQSQVAELEKLPEILKLTETKLAECQDQLKSYEKKNTDLSAMITDLRQRIELQGDKMEITREKYQSAQEENKQLVLKLEEVERKLEASSGQNIEFLQVIAKREESIHQAQLRLEEKTRECSSLARQLEMAIDDAKRQLEQARDQAAVRERASQCKMLDLETQLSRTKTELNQLRRSKDDAEHRYQSRLQDLKDRLEQSDSTNRSMQNYVQFLKSSYANVFGDSALSSSPIRPRSPL
;
A
#
# COMPACT_ATOMS: atom_id res chain seq x y z
N MET A 1 -6.91 40.32 -53.34
CA MET A 1 -6.06 41.39 -53.92
C MET A 1 -5.34 42.11 -52.80
N GLY A 2 -4.16 42.70 -52.97
CA GLY A 2 -3.33 42.67 -54.17
C GLY A 2 -2.14 43.64 -54.16
N ASP A 3 -1.01 43.20 -53.59
CA ASP A 3 0.36 43.59 -53.98
C ASP A 3 0.87 45.04 -53.70
N ARG A 4 2.21 45.19 -53.77
CA ARG A 4 3.03 46.43 -53.77
C ARG A 4 3.11 47.23 -52.44
N ARG A 5 4.30 47.38 -51.82
CA ARG A 5 5.53 48.14 -52.21
C ARG A 5 5.33 49.67 -52.10
N ALA A 6 6.30 50.49 -51.63
CA ALA A 6 7.54 50.26 -50.88
C ALA A 6 8.15 51.63 -50.48
N ALA A 7 9.00 51.69 -49.43
CA ALA A 7 10.08 52.67 -49.16
C ALA A 7 9.73 54.21 -49.18
N SER A 8 10.43 55.12 -48.49
CA SER A 8 11.77 55.06 -47.90
C SER A 8 12.07 56.20 -46.89
N ARG A 9 13.16 56.03 -46.11
CA ARG A 9 14.11 57.07 -45.63
C ARG A 9 13.73 58.14 -44.58
N ARG A 10 14.41 57.97 -43.42
CA ARG A 10 15.37 58.92 -42.77
C ARG A 10 14.91 60.00 -41.76
N ARG A 11 15.48 59.84 -40.54
CA ARG A 11 16.14 60.86 -39.68
C ARG A 11 15.21 61.89 -38.98
N SER A 12 15.54 62.47 -37.81
CA SER A 12 16.81 62.47 -37.05
C SER A 12 16.66 62.82 -35.55
N ARG A 13 17.54 62.23 -34.71
CA ARG A 13 18.24 62.83 -33.53
C ARG A 13 17.48 63.28 -32.25
N LYS A 14 17.97 62.72 -31.13
CA LYS A 14 18.40 63.38 -29.84
C LYS A 14 17.31 63.90 -28.86
N SER A 15 17.53 63.93 -27.52
CA SER A 15 18.58 63.30 -26.67
C SER A 15 18.38 63.53 -25.15
N LEU A 16 19.04 62.68 -24.34
CA LEU A 16 19.73 62.96 -23.05
C LEU A 16 19.00 62.89 -21.69
N CYS A 17 19.84 62.60 -20.68
CA CYS A 17 19.69 62.66 -19.21
C CYS A 17 18.85 61.59 -18.47
N ALA A 18 19.14 61.25 -17.20
CA ALA A 18 20.40 61.23 -16.41
C ALA A 18 20.14 60.64 -15.00
N SER A 19 21.22 60.24 -14.28
CA SER A 19 21.29 59.98 -12.82
C SER A 19 20.53 58.75 -12.28
N CYS A 20 20.96 57.95 -11.29
CA CYS A 20 22.06 57.84 -10.31
C CYS A 20 21.51 57.74 -8.87
N GLY A 21 22.01 56.78 -8.08
CA GLY A 21 21.71 56.58 -6.66
C GLY A 21 22.56 55.44 -6.08
N CYS A 22 23.11 55.60 -4.87
CA CYS A 22 24.12 54.69 -4.28
C CYS A 22 24.09 54.66 -2.75
N GLY A 23 24.66 53.58 -2.17
CA GLY A 23 24.78 53.26 -0.74
C GLY A 23 24.44 51.78 -0.51
N GLY A 24 25.15 50.97 0.28
CA GLY A 24 26.20 51.21 1.29
C GLY A 24 25.71 50.73 2.67
N SER A 25 26.47 50.09 3.56
CA SER A 25 27.89 49.64 3.57
C SER A 25 28.11 48.57 4.67
N SER A 26 29.37 48.17 4.93
CA SER A 26 29.86 47.19 5.94
C SER A 26 29.62 45.70 5.60
N ALA A 27 30.58 44.74 5.61
CA ALA A 27 31.99 44.59 6.01
C ALA A 27 32.27 43.83 7.33
N GLY A 28 32.94 42.68 7.21
CA GLY A 28 33.44 41.80 8.29
C GLY A 28 34.33 40.68 7.68
N PRO A 29 35.63 40.53 8.02
CA PRO A 29 36.58 39.74 7.20
C PRO A 29 37.32 38.58 7.91
N CYS A 30 38.05 37.77 7.10
CA CYS A 30 39.12 36.82 7.49
C CYS A 30 38.69 35.52 8.23
N ARG A 31 39.41 34.37 8.19
CA ARG A 31 40.62 33.90 7.43
C ARG A 31 40.71 32.35 7.48
N GLY A 32 41.55 31.74 6.62
CA GLY A 32 41.88 30.29 6.63
C GLY A 32 41.18 29.52 5.52
N CYS A 33 41.73 29.17 4.35
CA CYS A 33 43.08 28.76 3.92
C CYS A 33 43.46 27.30 4.25
N CYS A 34 43.08 26.38 3.36
CA CYS A 34 43.92 25.32 2.73
C CYS A 34 43.01 24.42 1.86
N SER A 35 43.31 23.94 0.64
CA SER A 35 44.23 24.22 -0.48
C SER A 35 44.41 22.89 -1.23
N GLY A 36 44.19 22.82 -2.54
CA GLY A 36 44.24 21.57 -3.33
C GLY A 36 43.00 21.40 -4.22
N CYS A 37 42.84 22.10 -5.34
CA CYS A 37 43.59 22.02 -6.62
C CYS A 37 43.32 20.73 -7.41
N GLY A 38 42.63 20.86 -8.54
CA GLY A 38 42.39 19.82 -9.54
C GLY A 38 41.27 20.24 -10.50
N ALA A 39 41.58 20.51 -11.77
CA ALA A 39 40.64 21.11 -12.72
C ALA A 39 40.77 20.60 -14.16
N SER A 40 39.63 20.23 -14.76
CA SER A 40 39.43 20.00 -16.20
C SER A 40 37.90 19.97 -16.46
N ALA A 41 37.28 20.94 -17.12
CA ALA A 41 37.38 21.32 -18.54
C ALA A 41 36.65 20.34 -19.49
N TRP A 42 35.59 20.84 -20.16
CA TRP A 42 34.89 20.18 -21.28
C TRP A 42 35.59 20.52 -22.63
N PRO A 43 35.26 19.82 -23.73
CA PRO A 43 34.42 20.48 -24.75
C PRO A 43 33.41 19.57 -25.49
N ARG A 44 32.55 20.22 -26.30
CA ARG A 44 31.51 19.62 -27.19
C ARG A 44 32.02 19.32 -28.62
N PRO A 45 31.41 18.34 -29.30
CA PRO A 45 30.56 18.56 -30.51
C PRO A 45 29.02 18.43 -30.23
N ALA A 46 28.03 18.40 -31.14
CA ALA A 46 27.87 18.58 -32.60
C ALA A 46 26.40 18.99 -32.97
N THR A 47 26.15 19.32 -34.25
CA THR A 47 24.83 19.55 -34.95
C THR A 47 25.05 19.25 -36.47
N PRO A 48 24.06 19.02 -37.40
CA PRO A 48 22.79 19.79 -37.54
C PRO A 48 21.52 19.22 -38.27
N ALA A 49 20.39 19.93 -38.07
CA ALA A 49 19.35 20.37 -39.05
C ALA A 49 18.33 19.45 -39.82
N ARG A 50 17.03 19.77 -39.59
CA ARG A 50 15.92 20.04 -40.58
C ARG A 50 15.26 18.85 -41.36
N PRO A 51 14.11 19.04 -42.08
CA PRO A 51 12.87 19.81 -41.77
C PRO A 51 11.53 19.15 -42.29
N LEU A 52 10.36 19.85 -42.11
CA LEU A 52 9.03 19.60 -42.75
C LEU A 52 8.30 18.29 -42.30
N GLY A 53 6.98 18.06 -42.43
CA GLY A 53 5.80 18.83 -42.91
C GLY A 53 4.72 17.89 -43.52
N LEU A 54 3.39 18.11 -43.57
CA LEU A 54 2.44 19.14 -43.08
C LEU A 54 0.98 18.56 -43.08
N HIS A 55 0.03 19.17 -42.34
CA HIS A 55 -1.40 18.79 -42.16
C HIS A 55 -1.68 17.43 -41.46
N GLY A 56 -2.76 17.20 -40.70
CA GLY A 56 -3.90 18.03 -40.22
C GLY A 56 -4.35 17.55 -38.80
N SER A 57 -5.59 17.61 -38.30
CA SER A 57 -6.92 18.10 -38.74
C SER A 57 -7.85 18.30 -37.51
N ALA A 58 -9.11 18.74 -37.69
CA ALA A 58 -10.15 18.86 -36.63
C ALA A 58 -11.08 17.61 -36.59
N SER A 59 -12.15 17.42 -35.78
CA SER A 59 -13.03 18.25 -34.90
C SER A 59 -14.01 17.29 -34.17
N SER A 60 -14.83 17.63 -33.16
CA SER A 60 -14.90 18.68 -32.12
C SER A 60 -16.04 18.33 -31.14
N SER A 61 -16.11 18.98 -29.96
CA SER A 61 -17.37 19.35 -29.26
C SER A 61 -17.04 20.14 -27.97
N HIS A 62 -18.00 20.85 -27.39
CA HIS A 62 -17.77 21.79 -26.29
C HIS A 62 -18.99 21.92 -25.36
N CYS A 63 -18.73 22.44 -24.15
CA CYS A 63 -19.69 23.07 -23.22
C CYS A 63 -20.66 22.17 -22.41
N SER A 64 -20.41 22.08 -21.09
CA SER A 64 -21.38 22.46 -20.04
C SER A 64 -20.71 22.58 -18.66
N TYR A 65 -21.45 23.04 -17.64
CA TYR A 65 -20.96 23.71 -16.43
C TYR A 65 -21.72 23.19 -15.17
N ARG A 66 -21.21 23.47 -13.94
CA ARG A 66 -21.91 23.36 -12.61
C ARG A 66 -21.98 21.92 -11.97
N ARG A 67 -22.05 21.70 -10.64
CA ARG A 67 -22.02 22.58 -9.42
C ARG A 67 -21.84 21.83 -8.07
N LEU A 68 -21.37 22.56 -7.04
CA LEU A 68 -21.57 22.45 -5.55
C LEU A 68 -21.26 21.11 -4.82
N VAL A 69 -20.61 21.02 -3.64
CA VAL A 69 -20.31 21.89 -2.45
C VAL A 69 -21.40 21.93 -1.35
N HIS A 70 -20.95 21.83 -0.07
CA HIS A 70 -21.51 22.08 1.29
C HIS A 70 -21.16 20.89 2.23
N SER A 71 -20.88 21.02 3.55
CA SER A 71 -20.73 22.15 4.50
C SER A 71 -19.73 21.68 5.58
N PHE A 72 -18.62 22.37 5.85
CA PHE A 72 -18.42 23.44 6.85
C PHE A 72 -18.53 23.01 8.34
N GLU A 73 -17.55 23.41 9.15
CA GLU A 73 -17.51 23.22 10.61
C GLU A 73 -18.63 24.01 11.31
N ASP A 74 -19.12 23.54 12.46
CA ASP A 74 -18.85 24.22 13.74
C ASP A 74 -19.27 23.35 14.95
N VAL A 75 -19.12 23.87 16.17
CA VAL A 75 -19.50 23.28 17.47
C VAL A 75 -18.68 22.05 17.87
N LEU A 76 -17.49 22.29 18.46
CA LEU A 76 -17.08 21.63 19.72
C LEU A 76 -15.77 22.22 20.31
N ARG A 77 -15.88 23.14 21.29
CA ARG A 77 -14.80 23.35 22.27
C ARG A 77 -15.26 24.05 23.56
N ARG A 78 -14.79 23.55 24.72
CA ARG A 78 -14.81 24.15 26.09
C ARG A 78 -16.16 24.05 26.87
N ARG A 79 -16.22 23.90 28.21
CA ARG A 79 -15.22 23.48 29.23
C ARG A 79 -15.86 23.18 30.63
N LEU A 80 -15.34 22.15 31.31
CA LEU A 80 -15.00 22.05 32.77
C LEU A 80 -16.05 21.96 33.92
N ARG A 81 -15.63 21.14 34.92
CA ARG A 81 -16.06 20.98 36.34
C ARG A 81 -17.39 20.21 36.61
N GLY A 82 -17.44 19.26 37.56
CA GLY A 82 -16.35 18.62 38.32
C GLY A 82 -16.77 17.81 39.57
N ARG A 83 -15.77 17.28 40.30
CA ARG A 83 -15.76 16.68 41.67
C ARG A 83 -16.19 15.21 41.90
N MET A 84 -15.28 14.51 42.61
CA MET A 84 -15.47 13.50 43.68
C MET A 84 -16.01 12.09 43.36
N ARG A 85 -15.17 11.07 43.62
CA ARG A 85 -15.55 9.68 43.94
C ARG A 85 -14.68 9.15 45.10
N ALA A 86 -15.28 8.97 46.27
CA ALA A 86 -14.74 8.30 47.47
C ALA A 86 -15.87 8.25 48.53
N ALA A 87 -16.06 7.19 49.34
CA ALA A 87 -15.45 5.86 49.35
C ALA A 87 -16.28 4.85 50.20
N ARG A 88 -15.91 3.56 50.11
CA ARG A 88 -15.98 2.51 51.15
C ARG A 88 -17.33 1.91 51.64
N LEU A 89 -17.20 0.63 51.99
CA LEU A 89 -17.94 -0.21 52.97
C LEU A 89 -19.30 -0.82 52.58
N SER A 90 -19.35 -2.15 52.72
CA SER A 90 -20.53 -3.00 52.94
C SER A 90 -20.84 -3.09 54.46
N PRO A 91 -21.98 -3.64 54.91
CA PRO A 91 -22.08 -5.11 55.04
C PRO A 91 -23.48 -5.73 54.81
N SER A 92 -23.52 -7.07 54.76
CA SER A 92 -24.50 -8.03 55.36
C SER A 92 -25.91 -7.50 55.78
N THR A 93 -27.02 -8.22 55.57
CA THR A 93 -27.36 -9.46 56.32
C THR A 93 -28.64 -10.17 55.85
N LYS A 94 -28.64 -11.52 55.89
CA LYS A 94 -29.75 -12.52 55.93
C LYS A 94 -31.07 -12.27 55.15
N SER A 95 -31.43 -13.26 54.32
CA SER A 95 -32.71 -14.01 54.42
C SER A 95 -32.59 -15.35 53.68
N GLY A 96 -33.43 -16.33 54.02
CA GLY A 96 -33.47 -17.67 53.41
C GLY A 96 -34.58 -18.53 54.03
N ILE A 97 -34.61 -19.84 53.70
CA ILE A 97 -35.58 -20.89 54.12
C ILE A 97 -36.93 -20.85 53.34
N ILE A 98 -37.57 -21.97 52.90
CA ILE A 98 -37.09 -23.29 52.41
C ILE A 98 -38.26 -24.12 51.78
N ILE A 99 -37.94 -25.04 50.83
CA ILE A 99 -38.64 -26.29 50.37
C ILE A 99 -40.17 -26.32 50.11
N THR A 100 -40.56 -26.83 48.92
CA THR A 100 -41.56 -27.92 48.61
C THR A 100 -41.72 -28.01 47.07
N THR A 101 -41.94 -29.14 46.37
CA THR A 101 -42.03 -30.60 46.71
C THR A 101 -41.58 -31.47 45.51
N GLN A 102 -41.53 -32.80 45.68
CA GLN A 102 -41.09 -33.80 44.68
C GLN A 102 -42.12 -34.11 43.56
N LYS A 103 -41.68 -34.63 42.42
CA LYS A 103 -41.92 -36.05 42.01
C LYS A 103 -41.24 -36.45 40.68
N ASP A 104 -40.99 -37.76 40.55
CA ASP A 104 -40.20 -38.42 39.50
C ASP A 104 -41.06 -39.02 38.36
N CYS A 105 -40.44 -39.26 37.18
CA CYS A 105 -40.40 -40.56 36.47
C CYS A 105 -39.72 -40.48 35.08
N LEU A 106 -39.14 -41.60 34.63
CA LEU A 106 -38.53 -41.86 33.29
C LEU A 106 -39.46 -42.81 32.47
N PRO A 107 -39.37 -42.93 31.13
CA PRO A 107 -38.24 -43.50 30.32
C PRO A 107 -37.75 -42.53 29.20
N ALA A 108 -36.63 -42.65 28.48
CA ALA A 108 -35.95 -43.77 27.75
C ALA A 108 -36.74 -44.25 26.50
N SER A 109 -36.16 -44.49 25.30
CA SER A 109 -34.77 -44.44 24.79
C SER A 109 -34.75 -44.21 23.24
N GLU A 110 -33.62 -44.51 22.57
CA GLU A 110 -33.33 -44.55 21.11
C GLU A 110 -33.03 -43.17 20.43
N ALA A 111 -31.96 -42.92 19.63
CA ALA A 111 -31.05 -43.66 18.72
C ALA A 111 -31.50 -43.65 17.23
N LEU A 112 -30.67 -43.53 16.18
CA LEU A 112 -29.29 -42.98 15.97
C LEU A 112 -29.04 -42.84 14.42
N LEU A 113 -27.96 -42.16 13.99
CA LEU A 113 -27.39 -42.12 12.61
C LEU A 113 -28.19 -41.40 11.48
N LEU A 114 -27.67 -41.27 10.24
CA LEU A 114 -26.54 -40.42 9.77
C LEU A 114 -26.51 -40.35 8.21
N ALA A 115 -25.98 -39.27 7.62
CA ALA A 115 -25.66 -39.04 6.18
C ALA A 115 -26.86 -39.03 5.18
N GLN A 116 -27.01 -38.20 4.13
CA GLN A 116 -26.19 -37.28 3.29
C GLN A 116 -25.89 -37.80 1.86
N LYS A 117 -26.71 -37.39 0.87
CA LYS A 117 -26.47 -37.34 -0.61
C LYS A 117 -27.78 -36.86 -1.31
N HIS A 118 -27.84 -36.19 -2.48
CA HIS A 118 -26.84 -35.50 -3.33
C HIS A 118 -27.54 -34.67 -4.45
N LYS A 119 -27.03 -33.47 -4.84
CA LYS A 119 -27.28 -32.67 -6.09
C LYS A 119 -28.75 -32.29 -6.46
N GLN A 120 -29.12 -31.06 -6.85
CA GLN A 120 -28.70 -30.17 -7.97
C GLN A 120 -28.99 -30.74 -9.38
N LYS A 121 -29.45 -29.98 -10.39
CA LYS A 121 -29.44 -28.51 -10.64
C LYS A 121 -30.53 -28.09 -11.68
N MET A 122 -30.64 -26.77 -11.90
CA MET A 122 -31.28 -26.04 -13.04
C MET A 122 -32.77 -25.63 -12.87
N LYS A 123 -33.22 -24.46 -13.34
CA LYS A 123 -32.56 -23.15 -13.64
C LYS A 123 -33.66 -22.08 -13.78
N GLY A 124 -33.45 -20.85 -13.32
CA GLY A 124 -34.39 -19.73 -13.53
C GLY A 124 -34.00 -18.47 -12.76
N ASP A 125 -33.72 -17.38 -13.46
CA ASP A 125 -33.19 -16.13 -12.91
C ASP A 125 -34.20 -14.98 -13.00
N THR A 126 -34.34 -14.21 -11.90
CA THR A 126 -34.67 -12.76 -11.81
C THR A 126 -35.89 -12.15 -12.55
N VAL A 127 -36.66 -11.28 -11.86
CA VAL A 127 -36.76 -9.81 -12.12
C VAL A 127 -37.87 -9.14 -11.26
N SER A 128 -37.63 -7.90 -10.80
CA SER A 128 -38.52 -6.87 -10.17
C SER A 128 -39.50 -7.29 -9.04
N VAL A 129 -39.45 -6.75 -7.81
CA VAL A 129 -39.53 -5.33 -7.36
C VAL A 129 -40.90 -4.67 -7.63
N HIS A 130 -41.55 -4.21 -6.55
CA HIS A 130 -42.78 -3.40 -6.56
C HIS A 130 -42.56 -2.08 -5.82
N ARG A 131 -42.67 -0.92 -6.50
CA ARG A 131 -43.24 0.33 -5.94
C ARG A 131 -43.50 1.37 -7.04
N SER A 132 -44.68 1.97 -7.04
CA SER A 132 -45.10 3.01 -8.01
C SER A 132 -45.62 4.26 -7.29
N VAL A 133 -45.49 5.46 -7.89
CA VAL A 133 -45.85 6.75 -7.27
C VAL A 133 -46.40 7.77 -8.29
N ARG A 134 -47.66 8.23 -8.08
CA ARG A 134 -48.35 9.38 -8.74
C ARG A 134 -48.63 9.16 -10.26
N VAL A 135 -49.55 9.86 -10.96
CA VAL A 135 -49.92 11.30 -10.99
C VAL A 135 -51.46 11.54 -11.12
N LYS A 136 -51.86 12.83 -11.14
CA LYS A 136 -53.19 13.52 -11.28
C LYS A 136 -54.03 13.04 -12.51
N THR A 137 -55.30 13.42 -12.78
CA THR A 137 -55.93 14.78 -12.83
C THR A 137 -57.51 14.77 -12.87
N LYS A 138 -58.15 15.89 -13.28
CA LYS A 138 -59.55 16.35 -13.02
C LYS A 138 -60.73 15.72 -13.84
N VAL A 139 -61.95 15.90 -13.28
CA VAL A 139 -63.34 16.04 -13.82
C VAL A 139 -63.53 16.81 -15.17
N PRO A 140 -64.73 16.87 -15.87
CA PRO A 140 -66.13 16.56 -15.42
C PRO A 140 -67.15 15.89 -16.42
N TRP A 141 -68.37 15.65 -15.90
CA TRP A 141 -69.73 15.80 -16.53
C TRP A 141 -70.61 14.58 -16.91
N MET A 142 -71.89 14.89 -17.21
CA MET A 142 -73.14 14.08 -17.18
C MET A 142 -73.95 14.31 -18.51
N PRO A 143 -75.32 14.21 -18.65
CA PRO A 143 -76.43 13.70 -17.81
C PRO A 143 -76.90 12.31 -18.32
N PRO A 144 -78.18 11.86 -18.48
CA PRO A 144 -79.54 12.46 -18.32
C PRO A 144 -80.02 12.47 -16.84
N GLY A 145 -81.29 12.65 -16.41
CA GLY A 145 -82.62 12.79 -17.06
C GLY A 145 -83.43 11.46 -17.12
N LYS A 146 -84.77 11.40 -17.04
CA LYS A 146 -85.83 12.44 -16.96
C LYS A 146 -87.08 11.92 -16.19
N THR A 147 -87.99 12.83 -15.82
CA THR A 147 -89.43 12.62 -15.48
C THR A 147 -90.30 13.59 -16.33
N PRO A 148 -91.65 13.50 -16.31
CA PRO A 148 -92.53 14.48 -16.95
C PRO A 148 -93.27 15.44 -15.97
N CYS A 149 -93.27 16.74 -16.33
CA CYS A 149 -94.31 17.80 -16.24
C CYS A 149 -95.49 17.76 -15.22
N ARG A 150 -96.06 18.89 -14.77
CA ARG A 150 -95.65 20.32 -14.59
C ARG A 150 -96.72 21.03 -13.72
N GLU A 151 -96.66 22.35 -13.50
CA GLU A 151 -97.68 23.13 -12.75
C GLU A 151 -99.08 23.08 -13.45
N SER A 152 -100.24 23.45 -12.87
CA SER A 152 -100.49 24.55 -11.92
C SER A 152 -101.92 24.62 -11.32
N SER A 153 -102.03 25.17 -10.10
CA SER A 153 -103.13 26.04 -9.58
C SER A 153 -104.54 25.50 -9.22
N TYR A 154 -105.18 26.26 -8.31
CA TYR A 154 -106.60 26.29 -7.88
C TYR A 154 -107.16 25.31 -6.82
N LYS A 155 -107.34 25.89 -5.62
CA LYS A 155 -108.52 25.93 -4.72
C LYS A 155 -109.31 24.65 -4.33
N TRP A 156 -109.62 24.64 -3.02
CA TRP A 156 -110.74 24.01 -2.33
C TRP A 156 -112.02 23.73 -3.15
N GLU A 157 -112.55 22.51 -2.99
CA GLU A 157 -113.86 22.28 -2.35
C GLU A 157 -113.96 20.83 -1.82
N GLY A 158 -114.94 20.56 -0.95
CA GLY A 158 -115.35 19.19 -0.56
C GLY A 158 -116.31 18.57 -1.61
N PRO A 159 -117.13 17.53 -1.30
CA PRO A 159 -117.55 17.14 0.06
C PRO A 159 -117.85 15.64 0.36
N THR A 160 -117.95 15.31 1.67
CA THR A 160 -118.95 14.41 2.32
C THR A 160 -119.12 12.89 2.05
N HIS A 161 -119.34 12.16 3.17
CA HIS A 161 -120.22 10.95 3.35
C HIS A 161 -119.74 9.59 2.78
N ARG A 162 -120.13 8.40 3.29
CA ARG A 162 -120.74 7.91 4.57
C ARG A 162 -120.70 6.35 4.59
N LEU A 163 -120.41 5.71 5.74
CA LEU A 163 -120.93 4.38 6.19
C LEU A 163 -120.56 3.13 5.29
N GLU A 164 -120.70 1.84 5.64
CA GLU A 164 -121.00 1.08 6.89
C GLU A 164 -120.55 -0.42 6.79
N ILE A 165 -120.43 -1.11 7.95
CA ILE A 165 -120.63 -2.58 8.22
C ILE A 165 -119.73 -3.67 7.54
N THR A 166 -118.76 -4.19 8.32
CA THR A 166 -118.62 -5.59 8.89
C THR A 166 -118.75 -6.89 8.00
N PRO A 167 -118.75 -8.13 8.56
CA PRO A 167 -117.78 -9.26 8.35
C PRO A 167 -118.27 -10.35 7.32
N PRO A 168 -117.72 -11.60 7.18
CA PRO A 168 -116.63 -12.35 7.87
C PRO A 168 -115.56 -12.93 6.86
N ASP A 169 -114.92 -14.11 6.88
CA ASP A 169 -114.93 -15.36 7.70
C ASP A 169 -113.66 -16.26 7.48
N SER A 170 -113.45 -17.31 8.29
CA SER A 170 -112.91 -18.65 7.89
C SER A 170 -112.68 -19.61 9.08
N GLU A 171 -113.06 -20.89 8.95
CA GLU A 171 -113.01 -21.88 10.02
C GLU A 171 -112.76 -23.34 9.50
N LYS A 172 -112.25 -24.22 10.38
CA LYS A 172 -112.16 -25.71 10.28
C LYS A 172 -111.30 -26.34 9.16
N LEU A 173 -110.37 -27.22 9.57
CA LEU A 173 -110.56 -28.68 9.46
C LEU A 173 -109.57 -29.45 10.36
N LEU A 174 -109.83 -30.74 10.64
CA LEU A 174 -109.13 -31.56 11.62
C LEU A 174 -108.12 -32.55 11.00
N SER A 175 -107.18 -33.05 11.81
CA SER A 175 -106.85 -34.50 11.89
C SER A 175 -105.99 -34.82 13.12
N VAL A 176 -106.09 -36.07 13.62
CA VAL A 176 -105.43 -36.61 14.83
C VAL A 176 -105.09 -38.09 14.59
N LEU A 177 -104.20 -38.67 15.42
CA LEU A 177 -103.81 -40.11 15.48
C LEU A 177 -102.76 -40.52 14.41
N ARG A 178 -101.91 -41.56 14.57
CA ARG A 178 -101.83 -42.68 15.57
C ARG A 178 -100.39 -42.91 16.10
N LEU A 179 -100.29 -43.69 17.18
CA LEU A 179 -99.06 -44.30 17.70
C LEU A 179 -98.83 -45.67 17.05
N SER A 180 -98.27 -45.74 15.84
CA SER A 180 -98.08 -47.03 15.14
C SER A 180 -96.86 -47.15 14.21
N ASP A 181 -96.04 -46.11 14.06
CA ASP A 181 -95.02 -46.05 13.00
C ASP A 181 -93.60 -46.32 13.55
N LEU A 182 -93.45 -47.40 14.32
CA LEU A 182 -92.15 -47.96 14.71
C LEU A 182 -91.83 -49.16 13.81
N SER A 183 -90.97 -48.94 12.81
CA SER A 183 -90.29 -50.00 12.06
C SER A 183 -88.82 -49.63 11.93
N THR A 184 -87.94 -50.54 12.33
CA THR A 184 -86.48 -50.34 12.34
C THR A 184 -85.84 -50.95 11.11
N ASP A 185 -85.55 -50.12 10.12
CA ASP A 185 -84.54 -50.27 9.04
C ASP A 185 -84.63 -48.99 8.17
N GLU A 186 -83.58 -48.36 7.64
CA GLU A 186 -82.15 -48.71 7.58
C GLU A 186 -81.29 -47.49 8.01
N GLU A 187 -80.17 -47.72 8.70
CA GLU A 187 -79.37 -46.63 9.31
C GLU A 187 -78.54 -45.81 8.30
N ASP A 188 -78.28 -46.31 7.08
CA ASP A 188 -77.59 -45.56 6.02
C ASP A 188 -78.37 -44.32 5.55
N ALA A 189 -79.71 -44.38 5.62
CA ALA A 189 -80.56 -43.22 5.40
C ALA A 189 -80.32 -42.15 6.48
N ILE A 190 -79.95 -42.55 7.70
CA ILE A 190 -79.58 -41.65 8.81
C ILE A 190 -78.20 -41.06 8.54
N HIS A 191 -77.19 -41.83 8.11
CA HIS A 191 -75.89 -41.25 7.73
C HIS A 191 -75.99 -40.26 6.56
N CYS A 192 -76.79 -40.56 5.53
CA CYS A 192 -77.06 -39.61 4.44
C CYS A 192 -77.86 -38.38 4.88
N LYS A 193 -78.75 -38.49 5.88
CA LYS A 193 -79.42 -37.34 6.51
C LYS A 193 -78.46 -36.56 7.42
N MET A 194 -77.60 -37.24 8.17
CA MET A 194 -76.62 -36.64 9.08
C MET A 194 -75.58 -35.84 8.30
N ASN A 195 -75.03 -36.37 7.21
CA ASN A 195 -74.11 -35.61 6.36
C ASN A 195 -74.80 -34.42 5.65
N LYS A 196 -76.11 -34.50 5.39
CA LYS A 196 -76.94 -33.35 4.97
C LYS A 196 -77.17 -32.37 6.12
N TYR A 197 -77.33 -32.83 7.36
CA TYR A 197 -77.46 -31.98 8.55
C TYR A 197 -76.14 -31.32 8.90
N GLU A 198 -74.99 -31.99 8.82
CA GLU A 198 -73.64 -31.42 8.95
C GLU A 198 -73.44 -30.32 7.90
N LYS A 199 -73.65 -30.60 6.61
CA LYS A 199 -73.59 -29.57 5.55
C LYS A 199 -74.59 -28.44 5.74
N LYS A 200 -75.75 -28.70 6.38
CA LYS A 200 -76.74 -27.68 6.73
C LYS A 200 -76.38 -26.93 8.01
N ILE A 201 -75.61 -27.53 8.93
CA ILE A 201 -75.01 -26.92 10.12
C ILE A 201 -73.81 -26.07 9.72
N ASP A 202 -72.95 -26.52 8.80
CA ASP A 202 -71.88 -25.71 8.20
C ASP A 202 -72.44 -24.56 7.38
N SER A 203 -73.51 -24.79 6.59
CA SER A 203 -74.22 -23.72 5.90
C SER A 203 -74.87 -22.76 6.90
N LEU A 204 -75.50 -23.26 7.97
CA LEU A 204 -76.02 -22.42 9.06
C LEU A 204 -74.92 -21.76 9.90
N LEU A 205 -73.71 -22.31 10.00
CA LEU A 205 -72.56 -21.70 10.69
C LEU A 205 -71.88 -20.65 9.81
N ASN A 206 -71.95 -20.79 8.49
CA ASN A 206 -71.54 -19.75 7.54
C ASN A 206 -72.62 -18.66 7.41
N VAL A 207 -73.91 -18.99 7.50
CA VAL A 207 -75.02 -18.02 7.53
C VAL A 207 -75.10 -17.31 8.89
N VAL A 208 -74.99 -18.02 10.01
CA VAL A 208 -74.82 -17.42 11.35
C VAL A 208 -73.48 -16.73 11.45
N GLY A 209 -72.42 -17.20 10.79
CA GLY A 209 -71.15 -16.48 10.68
C GLY A 209 -71.29 -15.16 9.93
N SER A 210 -72.04 -15.16 8.82
CA SER A 210 -72.36 -13.97 8.05
C SER A 210 -73.26 -13.02 8.84
N LEU A 211 -74.35 -13.50 9.44
CA LEU A 211 -75.24 -12.71 10.31
C LEU A 211 -74.50 -12.19 11.56
N LYS A 212 -73.59 -12.97 12.15
CA LYS A 212 -72.76 -12.55 13.30
C LYS A 212 -71.66 -11.56 12.90
N ASN A 213 -71.28 -11.53 11.63
CA ASN A 213 -70.45 -10.50 11.04
C ASN A 213 -71.27 -9.26 10.64
N GLU A 214 -72.50 -9.39 10.14
CA GLU A 214 -73.42 -8.27 9.88
C GLU A 214 -73.84 -7.57 11.19
N VAL A 215 -74.14 -8.34 12.24
CA VAL A 215 -74.37 -7.87 13.63
C VAL A 215 -73.07 -7.36 14.29
N LYS A 216 -71.90 -7.55 13.66
CA LYS A 216 -70.61 -6.97 14.09
C LYS A 216 -69.97 -5.99 13.11
N MET A 217 -70.65 -5.63 12.03
CA MET A 217 -70.32 -4.40 11.31
C MET A 217 -70.92 -3.23 12.10
N PRO A 218 -70.22 -2.09 12.21
CA PRO A 218 -70.86 -0.88 12.69
C PRO A 218 -72.04 -0.60 11.76
N LYS A 219 -73.22 -0.39 12.36
CA LYS A 219 -74.49 -0.27 11.64
C LYS A 219 -74.33 0.73 10.48
N ARG A 220 -74.84 0.39 9.28
CA ARG A 220 -75.10 1.38 8.22
C ARG A 220 -76.35 2.18 8.57
N ASP A 221 -76.25 2.91 9.68
CA ASP A 221 -77.38 3.61 10.30
C ASP A 221 -77.77 4.84 9.48
N GLU A 222 -76.85 5.57 8.82
CA GLU A 222 -77.12 6.91 8.24
C GLU A 222 -78.49 7.08 7.53
N PRO A 223 -78.85 6.35 6.46
CA PRO A 223 -80.14 6.56 5.79
C PRO A 223 -81.35 6.16 6.65
N ARG A 224 -81.23 5.13 7.49
CA ARG A 224 -82.31 4.73 8.42
C ARG A 224 -82.41 5.62 9.65
N CYS A 225 -81.29 6.20 10.08
CA CYS A 225 -81.19 7.07 11.25
C CYS A 225 -81.56 8.50 10.87
N VAL A 226 -81.31 8.96 9.64
CA VAL A 226 -81.89 10.21 9.10
C VAL A 226 -83.39 10.07 8.89
N ALA A 227 -83.87 8.97 8.28
CA ALA A 227 -85.31 8.75 8.12
C ALA A 227 -86.04 8.54 9.47
N LYS A 228 -85.40 7.87 10.44
CA LYS A 228 -85.94 7.73 11.80
C LYS A 228 -85.88 9.04 12.58
N ARG A 229 -84.79 9.82 12.47
CA ARG A 229 -84.71 11.17 13.03
C ARG A 229 -85.81 12.06 12.47
N LEU A 230 -85.95 12.21 11.15
CA LEU A 230 -87.04 13.01 10.56
C LEU A 230 -88.44 12.56 10.99
N LEU A 231 -88.67 11.25 11.21
CA LEU A 231 -89.95 10.75 11.71
C LEU A 231 -90.12 10.86 13.23
N ASP A 232 -89.06 11.03 14.00
CA ASP A 232 -89.13 11.29 15.44
C ASP A 232 -89.14 12.80 15.71
N GLU A 233 -88.37 13.60 14.97
CA GLU A 233 -88.44 15.07 14.85
C GLU A 233 -89.85 15.51 14.47
N GLN A 234 -90.47 14.95 13.42
CA GLN A 234 -91.88 15.26 13.08
C GLN A 234 -92.92 14.72 14.08
N LYS A 235 -92.53 13.85 15.03
CA LYS A 235 -93.39 13.51 16.18
C LYS A 235 -93.17 14.49 17.32
N GLU A 236 -91.92 14.85 17.63
CA GLU A 236 -91.57 15.85 18.63
C GLU A 236 -92.20 17.21 18.25
N GLU A 237 -92.17 17.62 16.97
CA GLU A 237 -92.91 18.79 16.46
C GLU A 237 -94.44 18.67 16.63
N LEU A 238 -95.02 17.47 16.44
CA LEU A 238 -96.47 17.26 16.63
C LEU A 238 -96.87 17.21 18.10
N GLU A 239 -96.04 16.62 18.95
CA GLU A 239 -96.21 16.51 20.40
C GLU A 239 -96.01 17.88 21.05
N GLU A 240 -95.05 18.70 20.57
CA GLU A 240 -94.87 20.10 20.95
C GLU A 240 -96.08 20.95 20.53
N VAL A 241 -96.52 20.92 19.26
CA VAL A 241 -97.68 21.70 18.80
C VAL A 241 -99.00 21.25 19.45
N THR A 242 -99.16 19.96 19.79
CA THR A 242 -100.34 19.51 20.54
C THR A 242 -100.25 19.85 22.03
N GLN A 243 -99.06 19.89 22.63
CA GLN A 243 -98.84 20.41 23.98
C GLN A 243 -99.12 21.93 24.04
N GLU A 244 -98.61 22.72 23.10
CA GLU A 244 -98.94 24.15 22.95
C GLU A 244 -100.46 24.39 22.80
N LEU A 245 -101.15 23.54 22.03
CA LEU A 245 -102.61 23.64 21.87
C LEU A 245 -103.36 23.31 23.17
N VAL A 246 -102.91 22.30 23.93
CA VAL A 246 -103.48 21.96 25.24
C VAL A 246 -103.20 23.06 26.27
N GLU A 247 -102.01 23.66 26.26
CA GLU A 247 -101.65 24.77 27.15
C GLU A 247 -102.44 26.05 26.82
N THR A 248 -102.56 26.42 25.54
CA THR A 248 -103.35 27.59 25.11
C THR A 248 -104.86 27.39 25.26
N GLU A 249 -105.38 26.16 25.15
CA GLU A 249 -106.76 25.84 25.55
C GLU A 249 -106.92 25.95 27.08
N HIS A 250 -105.98 25.40 27.86
CA HIS A 250 -106.00 25.50 29.32
C HIS A 250 -106.04 26.96 29.78
N GLU A 251 -105.13 27.80 29.27
CA GLU A 251 -105.12 29.25 29.49
C GLU A 251 -106.45 29.90 29.12
N ASN A 252 -107.05 29.55 27.97
CA ASN A 252 -108.37 30.05 27.59
C ASN A 252 -109.45 29.71 28.62
N THR A 253 -109.45 28.49 29.16
CA THR A 253 -110.42 28.11 30.21
C THR A 253 -110.14 28.82 31.53
N VAL A 254 -108.87 29.11 31.87
CA VAL A 254 -108.50 29.89 33.06
C VAL A 254 -108.92 31.36 32.91
N LEU A 255 -108.65 31.97 31.75
CA LEU A 255 -109.06 33.35 31.44
C LEU A 255 -110.58 33.53 31.47
N ARG A 256 -111.35 32.57 30.93
CA ARG A 256 -112.83 32.59 31.04
C ARG A 256 -113.30 32.55 32.48
N ARG A 257 -112.77 31.64 33.31
CA ARG A 257 -113.09 31.56 34.76
C ARG A 257 -112.67 32.81 35.53
N ASN A 258 -111.57 33.47 35.13
CA ASN A 258 -111.15 34.75 35.72
C ASN A 258 -112.12 35.88 35.37
N ILE A 259 -112.58 35.97 34.12
CA ILE A 259 -113.59 36.93 33.68
C ILE A 259 -114.95 36.68 34.36
N GLU A 260 -115.30 35.42 34.64
CA GLU A 260 -116.51 35.06 35.40
C GLU A 260 -116.42 35.59 36.85
N ARG A 261 -115.36 35.23 37.59
CA ARG A 261 -115.13 35.66 38.98
C ARG A 261 -115.09 37.20 39.12
N MET A 262 -114.47 37.90 38.17
CA MET A 262 -114.45 39.37 38.13
C MET A 262 -115.84 40.02 37.98
N LYS A 263 -116.83 39.30 37.41
CA LYS A 263 -118.24 39.76 37.41
C LYS A 263 -118.89 39.47 38.76
N GLU A 264 -118.71 38.26 39.29
CA GLU A 264 -119.29 37.83 40.57
C GLU A 264 -118.84 38.73 41.72
N GLU A 265 -117.54 39.04 41.83
CA GLU A 265 -116.98 39.97 42.82
C GLU A 265 -117.56 41.39 42.68
N LYS A 266 -117.75 41.87 41.45
CA LYS A 266 -118.34 43.18 41.17
C LYS A 266 -119.81 43.22 41.60
N ASP A 267 -120.59 42.20 41.28
CA ASP A 267 -122.01 42.15 41.60
C ASP A 267 -122.23 41.94 43.11
N LEU A 268 -121.39 41.15 43.77
CA LEU A 268 -121.31 41.06 45.24
C LEU A 268 -120.99 42.43 45.86
N SER A 269 -120.03 43.19 45.32
CA SER A 269 -119.71 44.55 45.82
C SER A 269 -120.87 45.53 45.65
N ILE A 270 -121.65 45.42 44.56
CA ILE A 270 -122.87 46.22 44.34
C ILE A 270 -123.95 45.82 45.36
N LEU A 271 -124.12 44.53 45.62
CA LEU A 271 -125.12 44.00 46.55
C LEU A 271 -124.79 44.38 48.01
N GLN A 272 -123.51 44.28 48.41
CA GLN A 272 -123.02 44.73 49.71
C GLN A 272 -123.20 46.25 49.91
N LYS A 273 -122.93 47.07 48.87
CA LYS A 273 -123.19 48.52 48.92
C LYS A 273 -124.67 48.85 49.09
N ARG A 274 -125.57 48.10 48.43
CA ARG A 274 -127.02 48.24 48.64
C ARG A 274 -127.44 47.87 50.06
N HIS A 275 -126.89 46.80 50.63
CA HIS A 275 -127.18 46.38 52.01
C HIS A 275 -126.80 47.48 53.02
N LEU A 276 -125.56 48.00 52.94
CA LEU A 276 -125.06 49.05 53.83
C LEU A 276 -125.83 50.38 53.70
N LEU A 277 -126.31 50.70 52.50
CA LEU A 277 -127.21 51.85 52.29
C LEU A 277 -128.58 51.63 52.96
N HIS A 278 -129.16 50.43 52.81
CA HIS A 278 -130.44 50.10 53.42
C HIS A 278 -130.39 50.08 54.96
N GLU A 279 -129.34 49.49 55.55
CA GLU A 279 -129.11 49.53 57.01
C GLU A 279 -129.01 50.97 57.53
N LYS A 280 -128.29 51.84 56.79
CA LYS A 280 -128.21 53.27 57.11
C LYS A 280 -129.56 53.96 57.01
N GLU A 281 -130.36 53.67 55.98
CA GLU A 281 -131.71 54.22 55.81
C GLU A 281 -132.65 53.78 56.94
N CYS A 282 -132.62 52.51 57.35
CA CYS A 282 -133.39 52.00 58.49
C CYS A 282 -132.99 52.67 59.81
N LEU A 283 -131.70 52.83 60.07
CA LEU A 283 -131.21 53.49 61.30
C LEU A 283 -131.55 54.98 61.32
N MET A 284 -131.44 55.68 60.19
CA MET A 284 -131.89 57.07 60.04
C MET A 284 -133.41 57.22 60.20
N ALA A 285 -134.21 56.28 59.67
CA ALA A 285 -135.66 56.30 59.84
C ALA A 285 -136.06 56.12 61.32
N LYS A 286 -135.42 55.20 62.05
CA LYS A 286 -135.68 55.01 63.49
C LYS A 286 -135.15 56.17 64.36
N LEU A 287 -134.10 56.86 63.93
CA LEU A 287 -133.68 58.12 64.56
C LEU A 287 -134.79 59.17 64.45
N VAL A 288 -135.33 59.39 63.24
CA VAL A 288 -136.41 60.37 62.99
C VAL A 288 -137.72 59.97 63.69
N GLU A 289 -138.08 58.69 63.75
CA GLU A 289 -139.23 58.23 64.55
C GLU A 289 -139.06 58.58 66.04
N ALA A 290 -137.89 58.30 66.62
CA ALA A 290 -137.61 58.61 68.02
C ALA A 290 -137.59 60.14 68.28
N GLU A 291 -137.08 60.96 67.35
CA GLU A 291 -137.16 62.42 67.43
C GLU A 291 -138.61 62.93 67.39
N LEU A 292 -139.44 62.36 66.50
CA LEU A 292 -140.86 62.72 66.37
C LEU A 292 -141.68 62.33 67.61
N ASP A 293 -141.46 61.13 68.16
CA ASP A 293 -142.15 60.71 69.39
C ASP A 293 -141.63 61.46 70.62
N GLY A 294 -140.33 61.76 70.70
CA GLY A 294 -139.77 62.64 71.73
C GLY A 294 -140.35 64.06 71.66
N ALA A 295 -140.54 64.59 70.45
CA ALA A 295 -141.22 65.86 70.24
C ALA A 295 -142.72 65.79 70.57
N ALA A 296 -143.39 64.66 70.32
CA ALA A 296 -144.79 64.44 70.70
C ALA A 296 -144.96 64.36 72.22
N ALA A 297 -144.08 63.62 72.92
CA ALA A 297 -144.01 63.59 74.37
C ALA A 297 -143.73 64.98 74.95
N SER A 298 -142.77 65.73 74.39
CA SER A 298 -142.44 67.11 74.81
C SER A 298 -143.63 68.07 74.65
N LYS A 299 -144.36 68.01 73.52
CA LYS A 299 -145.62 68.75 73.32
C LYS A 299 -146.68 68.36 74.35
N GLN A 300 -146.78 67.07 74.68
CA GLN A 300 -147.72 66.57 75.68
C GLN A 300 -147.34 66.97 77.12
N ILE A 301 -146.03 67.08 77.44
CA ILE A 301 -145.55 67.71 78.69
C ILE A 301 -146.01 69.17 78.75
N GLN A 302 -145.94 69.91 77.64
CA GLN A 302 -146.38 71.30 77.62
C GLN A 302 -147.90 71.43 77.78
N ALA A 303 -148.70 70.61 77.08
CA ALA A 303 -150.15 70.58 77.27
C ALA A 303 -150.56 70.23 78.73
N LEU A 304 -149.82 69.33 79.38
CA LEU A 304 -150.00 69.02 80.81
C LEU A 304 -149.60 70.21 81.71
N LYS A 305 -148.49 70.91 81.42
CA LYS A 305 -148.10 72.13 82.15
C LYS A 305 -149.13 73.25 81.99
N ASP A 306 -149.66 73.45 80.78
CA ASP A 306 -150.62 74.51 80.47
C ASP A 306 -151.97 74.25 81.14
N THR A 307 -152.42 73.00 81.18
CA THR A 307 -153.61 72.61 81.96
C THR A 307 -153.39 72.77 83.46
N ILE A 308 -152.29 72.29 84.02
CA ILE A 308 -151.91 72.57 85.43
C ILE A 308 -151.88 74.08 85.72
N SER A 309 -151.38 74.89 84.79
CA SER A 309 -151.26 76.35 84.96
C SER A 309 -152.60 77.08 84.94
N LYS A 310 -153.56 76.63 84.11
CA LYS A 310 -154.96 77.11 84.14
C LYS A 310 -155.63 76.77 85.47
N LEU A 311 -155.55 75.51 85.87
CA LEU A 311 -156.15 74.99 87.10
C LEU A 311 -155.59 75.66 88.36
N LYS A 312 -154.31 76.08 88.33
CA LYS A 312 -153.69 76.89 89.39
C LYS A 312 -154.33 78.28 89.59
N THR A 313 -155.07 78.80 88.60
CA THR A 313 -155.76 80.10 88.70
C THR A 313 -157.21 80.00 89.17
N GLU A 314 -157.80 78.82 89.19
CA GLU A 314 -159.18 78.58 89.60
C GLU A 314 -159.24 78.16 91.09
N LYS A 315 -160.09 78.84 91.87
CA LYS A 315 -160.09 78.69 93.34
C LYS A 315 -160.72 77.39 93.86
N HIS A 316 -161.52 76.72 93.04
CA HIS A 316 -162.18 75.45 93.39
C HIS A 316 -162.13 74.50 92.19
N MET A 317 -161.40 73.39 92.34
CA MET A 317 -161.27 72.33 91.34
C MET A 317 -162.59 71.58 91.15
N THR A 318 -163.02 71.37 89.91
CA THR A 318 -164.16 70.49 89.59
C THR A 318 -163.73 69.06 89.26
N VAL A 319 -164.68 68.13 89.24
CA VAL A 319 -164.43 66.75 88.80
C VAL A 319 -164.03 66.68 87.31
N SER A 320 -164.52 67.60 86.49
CA SER A 320 -164.13 67.71 85.07
C SER A 320 -162.64 68.01 84.92
N ASP A 321 -162.10 68.83 85.82
CA ASP A 321 -160.70 69.26 85.81
C ASP A 321 -159.75 68.15 86.24
N ILE A 322 -160.13 67.40 87.28
CA ILE A 322 -159.42 66.20 87.74
C ILE A 322 -159.38 65.15 86.63
N ASN A 323 -160.50 64.93 85.94
CA ASN A 323 -160.58 64.01 84.80
C ASN A 323 -159.74 64.50 83.61
N THR A 324 -159.75 65.80 83.32
CA THR A 324 -158.92 66.41 82.26
C THR A 324 -157.43 66.28 82.56
N LEU A 325 -157.01 66.60 83.79
CA LEU A 325 -155.63 66.45 84.25
C LEU A 325 -155.16 64.99 84.21
N THR A 326 -156.03 64.06 84.64
CA THR A 326 -155.74 62.61 84.61
C THR A 326 -155.56 62.12 83.18
N ARG A 327 -156.44 62.50 82.25
CA ARG A 327 -156.32 62.16 80.82
C ARG A 327 -155.07 62.76 80.17
N GLN A 328 -154.68 63.98 80.53
CA GLN A 328 -153.44 64.62 80.05
C GLN A 328 -152.18 63.90 80.59
N LYS A 329 -152.23 63.40 81.84
CA LYS A 329 -151.18 62.57 82.45
C LYS A 329 -151.09 61.19 81.79
N GLU A 330 -152.21 60.53 81.52
CA GLU A 330 -152.26 59.22 80.85
C GLU A 330 -151.71 59.30 79.43
N LEU A 331 -152.12 60.32 78.66
CA LEU A 331 -151.60 60.57 77.31
C LEU A 331 -150.11 60.92 77.33
N LEU A 332 -149.61 61.59 78.38
CA LEU A 332 -148.18 61.80 78.57
C LEU A 332 -147.44 60.49 78.83
N LEU A 333 -147.94 59.64 79.72
CA LEU A 333 -147.32 58.33 80.01
C LEU A 333 -147.30 57.45 78.76
N GLN A 334 -148.38 57.46 77.95
CA GLN A 334 -148.42 56.77 76.66
C GLN A 334 -147.34 57.30 75.71
N LYS A 335 -147.19 58.63 75.56
CA LYS A 335 -146.17 59.23 74.69
C LYS A 335 -144.74 59.08 75.19
N LEU A 336 -144.53 58.96 76.50
CA LEU A 336 -143.23 58.58 77.04
C LEU A 336 -142.91 57.10 76.77
N SER A 337 -143.90 56.19 76.85
CA SER A 337 -143.68 54.78 76.50
C SER A 337 -143.27 54.62 75.03
N THR A 338 -143.98 55.24 74.08
CA THR A 338 -143.63 55.11 72.65
C THR A 338 -142.27 55.74 72.32
N PHE A 339 -141.94 56.88 72.95
CA PHE A 339 -140.59 57.45 72.86
C PHE A 339 -139.51 56.54 73.47
N GLU A 340 -139.76 55.92 74.62
CA GLU A 340 -138.80 54.98 75.20
C GLU A 340 -138.63 53.73 74.32
N GLU A 341 -139.68 53.22 73.70
CA GLU A 341 -139.63 52.05 72.80
C GLU A 341 -138.88 52.35 71.50
N THR A 342 -139.13 53.50 70.87
CA THR A 342 -138.38 53.95 69.68
C THR A 342 -136.92 54.29 70.01
N ASN A 343 -136.63 54.86 71.18
CA ASN A 343 -135.27 55.16 71.62
C ASN A 343 -134.49 53.90 72.08
N ARG A 344 -135.16 52.88 72.64
CA ARG A 344 -134.57 51.55 72.91
C ARG A 344 -134.17 50.87 71.59
N THR A 345 -135.10 50.75 70.64
CA THR A 345 -134.84 50.09 69.34
C THR A 345 -133.76 50.79 68.51
N LEU A 346 -133.69 52.12 68.54
CA LEU A 346 -132.58 52.89 67.95
C LEU A 346 -131.21 52.52 68.59
N ARG A 347 -131.14 52.36 69.92
CA ARG A 347 -129.90 51.96 70.61
C ARG A 347 -129.50 50.52 70.29
N ASP A 348 -130.47 49.64 70.04
CA ASP A 348 -130.19 48.27 69.59
C ASP A 348 -129.59 48.27 68.18
N LEU A 349 -130.17 49.01 67.23
CA LEU A 349 -129.60 49.17 65.88
C LEU A 349 -128.19 49.78 65.90
N LEU A 350 -127.95 50.78 66.75
CA LEU A 350 -126.61 51.38 66.92
C LEU A 350 -125.58 50.40 67.52
N ARG A 351 -126.00 49.56 68.49
CA ARG A 351 -125.13 48.49 69.03
C ARG A 351 -124.82 47.43 67.98
N GLU A 352 -125.83 47.03 67.22
CA GLU A 352 -125.68 46.03 66.16
C GLU A 352 -124.73 46.53 65.06
N GLN A 353 -124.86 47.78 64.61
CA GLN A 353 -123.96 48.39 63.64
C GLN A 353 -122.51 48.44 64.13
N HIS A 354 -122.27 48.83 65.38
CA HIS A 354 -120.93 48.82 65.97
C HIS A 354 -120.36 47.38 66.07
N SER A 355 -121.21 46.37 66.29
CA SER A 355 -120.76 44.97 66.29
C SER A 355 -120.31 44.51 64.90
N ARG A 356 -121.10 44.82 63.85
CA ARG A 356 -120.75 44.55 62.44
C ARG A 356 -119.46 45.23 62.01
N GLU A 357 -119.27 46.50 62.38
CA GLU A 357 -118.06 47.27 62.08
C GLU A 357 -116.81 46.62 62.73
N LYS A 358 -116.93 46.20 63.99
CA LYS A 358 -115.85 45.50 64.71
C LYS A 358 -115.53 44.12 64.11
N GLU A 359 -116.50 43.44 63.53
CA GLU A 359 -116.28 42.17 62.82
C GLU A 359 -115.66 42.37 61.43
N SER A 360 -116.09 43.41 60.71
CA SER A 360 -115.45 43.84 59.46
C SER A 360 -113.97 44.21 59.67
N GLN A 361 -113.64 44.93 60.75
CA GLN A 361 -112.27 45.27 61.10
C GLN A 361 -111.41 44.02 61.38
N LYS A 362 -111.90 43.07 62.18
CA LYS A 362 -111.21 41.78 62.40
C LYS A 362 -110.96 41.01 61.10
N LEU A 363 -111.94 41.03 60.18
CA LEU A 363 -111.80 40.35 58.89
C LEU A 363 -110.72 41.01 58.01
N ALA A 364 -110.65 42.35 58.02
CA ALA A 364 -109.59 43.09 57.34
C ALA A 364 -108.20 42.82 57.96
N GLU A 365 -108.10 42.73 59.29
CA GLU A 365 -106.87 42.33 60.01
C GLU A 365 -106.43 40.90 59.64
N GLN A 366 -107.37 39.96 59.53
CA GLN A 366 -107.10 38.59 59.08
C GLN A 366 -106.64 38.55 57.61
N GLN A 367 -107.29 39.31 56.72
CA GLN A 367 -106.90 39.42 55.31
C GLN A 367 -105.49 40.00 55.17
N ALA A 368 -105.15 41.07 55.91
CA ALA A 368 -103.81 41.65 55.93
C ALA A 368 -102.76 40.64 56.44
N GLY A 369 -103.09 39.86 57.47
CA GLY A 369 -102.23 38.80 58.00
C GLY A 369 -101.99 37.65 56.99
N LEU A 370 -102.99 37.31 56.18
CA LEU A 370 -102.86 36.32 55.10
C LEU A 370 -102.03 36.87 53.92
N MET A 371 -102.28 38.11 53.49
CA MET A 371 -101.50 38.76 52.44
C MET A 371 -100.02 38.89 52.80
N LYS A 372 -99.71 39.16 54.08
CA LYS A 372 -98.32 39.14 54.55
C LYS A 372 -97.70 37.75 54.41
N LYS A 373 -98.37 36.69 54.87
CA LYS A 373 -97.88 35.30 54.75
C LYS A 373 -97.65 34.88 53.29
N LEU A 374 -98.50 35.36 52.38
CA LEU A 374 -98.31 35.14 50.94
C LEU A 374 -97.00 35.78 50.46
N ALA A 375 -96.79 37.07 50.77
CA ALA A 375 -95.57 37.78 50.39
C ALA A 375 -94.29 37.22 51.04
N ASP A 376 -94.36 36.81 52.32
CA ASP A 376 -93.27 36.11 53.00
C ASP A 376 -92.94 34.78 52.28
N SER A 377 -93.96 34.01 51.89
CA SER A 377 -93.81 32.74 51.15
C SER A 377 -93.31 32.91 49.70
N ASP A 378 -93.71 33.97 49.00
CA ASP A 378 -93.20 34.28 47.66
C ASP A 378 -91.72 34.73 47.72
N GLY A 379 -91.33 35.43 48.80
CA GLY A 379 -89.95 35.74 49.12
C GLY A 379 -89.10 34.49 49.35
N GLU A 380 -89.59 33.54 50.14
CA GLU A 380 -88.93 32.24 50.34
C GLU A 380 -88.82 31.45 49.02
N LYS A 381 -89.88 31.41 48.22
CA LYS A 381 -89.89 30.78 46.89
C LYS A 381 -88.85 31.39 45.95
N ALA A 382 -88.73 32.71 45.90
CA ALA A 382 -87.71 33.39 45.09
C ALA A 382 -86.28 33.08 45.56
N LEU A 383 -86.05 33.02 46.87
CA LEU A 383 -84.75 32.62 47.45
C LEU A 383 -84.41 31.14 47.18
N LEU A 384 -85.41 30.25 47.17
CA LEU A 384 -85.22 28.83 46.82
C LEU A 384 -84.94 28.65 45.32
N LEU A 385 -85.65 29.35 44.44
CA LEU A 385 -85.38 29.34 42.99
C LEU A 385 -83.96 29.84 42.68
N LYS A 386 -83.49 30.90 43.35
CA LYS A 386 -82.10 31.34 43.19
C LYS A 386 -81.11 30.28 43.67
N LYS A 387 -81.34 29.66 44.84
CA LYS A 387 -80.47 28.57 45.35
C LYS A 387 -80.45 27.36 44.42
N LEU A 388 -81.55 27.06 43.74
CA LEU A 388 -81.62 26.03 42.72
C LEU A 388 -80.74 26.39 41.52
N GLN A 389 -80.91 27.60 40.95
CA GLN A 389 -80.07 28.09 39.84
C GLN A 389 -78.58 28.14 40.16
N ASP A 390 -78.21 28.52 41.39
CA ASP A 390 -76.82 28.54 41.83
C ASP A 390 -76.26 27.11 42.03
N LYS A 391 -77.13 26.12 42.30
CA LYS A 391 -76.76 24.69 42.32
C LYS A 391 -76.77 24.00 40.95
N GLU A 392 -77.61 24.44 40.03
CA GLU A 392 -77.60 23.99 38.63
C GLU A 392 -76.26 24.34 37.98
N LYS A 393 -75.77 25.58 38.15
CA LYS A 393 -74.42 26.01 37.71
C LYS A 393 -73.30 25.18 38.37
N GLU A 394 -73.40 24.91 39.67
CA GLU A 394 -72.41 24.08 40.38
C GLU A 394 -72.36 22.65 39.81
N VAL A 395 -73.50 22.11 39.36
CA VAL A 395 -73.57 20.82 38.65
C VAL A 395 -73.00 20.93 37.23
N GLU A 396 -73.25 22.00 36.49
CA GLU A 396 -72.66 22.25 35.16
C GLU A 396 -71.12 22.36 35.24
N ASP A 397 -70.59 23.15 36.18
CA ASP A 397 -69.14 23.29 36.44
C ASP A 397 -68.52 21.94 36.81
N LEU A 398 -69.17 21.14 37.66
CA LEU A 398 -68.71 19.79 38.02
C LEU A 398 -68.76 18.81 36.83
N ILE A 399 -69.76 18.91 35.95
CA ILE A 399 -69.83 18.11 34.71
C ILE A 399 -68.65 18.47 33.79
N VAL A 400 -68.34 19.76 33.62
CA VAL A 400 -67.17 20.22 32.86
C VAL A 400 -65.88 19.72 33.50
N GLN A 401 -65.70 19.85 34.82
CA GLN A 401 -64.52 19.35 35.51
C GLN A 401 -64.35 17.82 35.29
N ILE A 402 -65.39 17.03 35.55
CA ILE A 402 -65.39 15.57 35.34
C ILE A 402 -65.05 15.21 33.89
N GLN A 403 -65.48 16.01 32.91
CA GLN A 403 -65.12 15.79 31.51
C GLN A 403 -63.64 16.09 31.24
N THR A 404 -63.09 17.18 31.78
CA THR A 404 -61.65 17.47 31.65
C THR A 404 -60.78 16.42 32.34
N GLU A 405 -61.18 15.90 33.51
CA GLU A 405 -60.48 14.83 34.22
C GLU A 405 -60.52 13.51 33.43
N LYS A 406 -61.65 13.17 32.79
CA LYS A 406 -61.74 12.02 31.87
C LYS A 406 -60.78 12.14 30.69
N ASP A 407 -60.61 13.33 30.12
CA ASP A 407 -59.73 13.54 28.96
C ASP A 407 -58.24 13.61 29.36
N GLN A 408 -57.94 14.11 30.56
CA GLN A 408 -56.62 13.95 31.19
C GLN A 408 -56.29 12.45 31.45
N ALA A 409 -57.25 11.67 31.93
CA ALA A 409 -57.06 10.23 32.14
C ALA A 409 -56.84 9.45 30.83
N LYS A 410 -57.53 9.83 29.74
CA LYS A 410 -57.29 9.27 28.39
C LYS A 410 -55.87 9.57 27.90
N THR A 411 -55.46 10.84 27.93
CA THR A 411 -54.13 11.26 27.46
C THR A 411 -53.00 10.66 28.30
N ALA A 412 -53.18 10.51 29.62
CA ALA A 412 -52.26 9.77 30.48
C ALA A 412 -52.19 8.26 30.11
N SER A 413 -53.32 7.63 29.78
CA SER A 413 -53.36 6.23 29.32
C SER A 413 -52.64 6.04 27.98
N GLU A 414 -52.82 6.97 27.04
CA GLU A 414 -52.13 6.97 25.74
C GLU A 414 -50.62 7.19 25.89
N LEU A 415 -50.21 8.10 26.77
CA LEU A 415 -48.81 8.31 27.12
C LEU A 415 -48.19 7.03 27.73
N SER A 416 -48.89 6.34 28.65
CA SER A 416 -48.42 5.07 29.23
C SER A 416 -48.24 4.00 28.16
N LYS A 417 -49.22 3.81 27.26
CA LYS A 417 -49.13 2.88 26.12
C LYS A 417 -47.94 3.20 25.21
N SER A 418 -47.67 4.48 24.96
CA SER A 418 -46.51 4.90 24.16
C SER A 418 -45.18 4.60 24.86
N MET A 419 -45.11 4.82 26.18
CA MET A 419 -43.93 4.52 27.00
C MET A 419 -43.67 3.02 27.10
N GLU A 420 -44.71 2.19 27.21
CA GLU A 420 -44.62 0.73 27.17
C GLU A 420 -44.15 0.23 25.80
N ALA A 421 -44.65 0.80 24.70
CA ALA A 421 -44.18 0.48 23.35
C ALA A 421 -42.69 0.84 23.15
N VAL A 422 -42.25 2.02 23.62
CA VAL A 422 -40.83 2.43 23.61
C VAL A 422 -39.98 1.49 24.48
N ARG A 423 -40.45 1.14 25.68
CA ARG A 423 -39.77 0.18 26.57
C ARG A 423 -39.61 -1.20 25.91
N GLY A 424 -40.67 -1.71 25.27
CA GLY A 424 -40.64 -2.97 24.53
C GLY A 424 -39.68 -2.92 23.34
N HIS A 425 -39.67 -1.81 22.59
CA HIS A 425 -38.73 -1.60 21.48
C HIS A 425 -37.27 -1.56 21.95
N LEU A 426 -36.96 -0.83 23.02
CA LEU A 426 -35.62 -0.79 23.62
C LEU A 426 -35.19 -2.17 24.16
N GLN A 427 -36.10 -2.92 24.77
CA GLN A 427 -35.81 -4.28 25.25
C GLN A 427 -35.55 -5.27 24.08
N ALA A 428 -36.21 -5.08 22.94
CA ALA A 428 -35.92 -5.84 21.72
C ALA A 428 -34.56 -5.44 21.10
N GLN A 429 -34.22 -4.15 21.07
CA GLN A 429 -32.89 -3.70 20.65
C GLN A 429 -31.78 -4.27 21.55
N LEU A 430 -31.98 -4.27 22.87
CA LEU A 430 -31.03 -4.84 23.84
C LEU A 430 -30.76 -6.31 23.51
N ARG A 431 -31.80 -7.14 23.40
CA ARG A 431 -31.68 -8.58 23.06
C ARG A 431 -30.98 -8.82 21.72
N ASN A 432 -31.23 -7.98 20.73
CA ASN A 432 -30.55 -8.06 19.43
C ASN A 432 -29.04 -7.75 19.58
N LYS A 433 -28.67 -6.72 20.35
CA LYS A 433 -27.26 -6.36 20.63
C LYS A 433 -26.56 -7.37 21.53
N GLU A 434 -27.27 -7.99 22.47
CA GLU A 434 -26.78 -9.13 23.26
C GLU A 434 -26.46 -10.32 22.33
N ALA A 435 -27.37 -10.70 21.43
CA ALA A 435 -27.16 -11.79 20.48
C ALA A 435 -26.01 -11.50 19.47
N GLU A 436 -25.87 -10.24 19.04
CA GLU A 436 -24.75 -9.78 18.21
C GLU A 436 -23.41 -9.88 18.95
N ASN A 437 -23.33 -9.41 20.20
CA ASN A 437 -22.15 -9.56 21.05
C ASN A 437 -21.78 -11.03 21.29
N HIS A 438 -22.77 -11.93 21.46
CA HIS A 438 -22.50 -13.37 21.56
C HIS A 438 -21.91 -13.94 20.26
N ARG A 439 -22.39 -13.51 19.09
CA ARG A 439 -21.81 -13.91 17.78
C ARG A 439 -20.38 -13.40 17.62
N LEU A 440 -20.13 -12.12 17.90
CA LEU A 440 -18.78 -11.53 17.85
C LEU A 440 -17.83 -12.23 18.83
N GLY A 441 -18.29 -12.51 20.05
CA GLY A 441 -17.52 -13.26 21.05
C GLY A 441 -17.24 -14.73 20.68
N ILE A 442 -18.01 -15.32 19.75
CA ILE A 442 -17.70 -16.64 19.17
C ILE A 442 -16.69 -16.50 18.02
N GLN A 443 -16.80 -15.46 17.19
CA GLN A 443 -15.83 -15.16 16.12
C GLN A 443 -14.44 -14.89 16.70
N ILE A 444 -14.33 -14.08 17.75
CA ILE A 444 -13.07 -13.81 18.47
C ILE A 444 -12.44 -15.11 18.95
N ARG A 445 -13.19 -15.97 19.68
CA ARG A 445 -12.69 -17.28 20.15
C ARG A 445 -12.30 -18.27 19.04
N ASN A 446 -12.83 -18.10 17.83
CA ASN A 446 -12.39 -18.87 16.67
C ASN A 446 -11.09 -18.31 16.07
N LEU A 447 -10.95 -16.98 15.99
CA LEU A 447 -9.71 -16.32 15.56
C LEU A 447 -8.56 -16.57 16.54
N GLU A 448 -8.82 -16.54 17.84
CA GLU A 448 -7.86 -16.90 18.90
C GLU A 448 -7.34 -18.34 18.72
N ARG A 449 -8.23 -19.29 18.39
CA ARG A 449 -7.86 -20.69 18.14
C ARG A 449 -7.00 -20.84 16.88
N VAL A 450 -7.34 -20.14 15.80
CA VAL A 450 -6.53 -20.14 14.56
C VAL A 450 -5.16 -19.48 14.79
N ALA A 451 -5.10 -18.39 15.55
CA ALA A 451 -3.83 -17.76 15.91
C ALA A 451 -2.95 -18.68 16.79
N ALA A 452 -3.55 -19.42 17.73
CA ALA A 452 -2.85 -20.42 18.53
C ALA A 452 -2.35 -21.61 17.67
N GLN A 453 -3.15 -22.05 16.69
CA GLN A 453 -2.74 -23.08 15.73
C GLN A 453 -1.56 -22.62 14.87
N HIS A 454 -1.66 -21.45 14.22
CA HIS A 454 -0.56 -20.89 13.42
C HIS A 454 0.71 -20.68 14.25
N LYS A 455 0.60 -20.31 15.53
CA LYS A 455 1.75 -20.22 16.44
C LYS A 455 2.43 -21.57 16.65
N ALA A 456 1.67 -22.64 16.88
CA ALA A 456 2.21 -24.00 17.01
C ALA A 456 2.81 -24.52 15.69
N GLU A 457 2.23 -24.16 14.54
CA GLU A 457 2.78 -24.48 13.21
C GLU A 457 4.12 -23.77 12.96
N VAL A 458 4.23 -22.49 13.33
CA VAL A 458 5.50 -21.73 13.28
C VAL A 458 6.54 -22.33 14.23
N GLU A 459 6.16 -22.71 15.45
CA GLU A 459 7.07 -23.35 16.42
C GLU A 459 7.60 -24.71 15.90
N ASN A 460 6.75 -25.51 15.26
CA ASN A 460 7.13 -26.76 14.60
C ASN A 460 8.11 -26.52 13.42
N ILE A 461 7.81 -25.56 12.53
CA ILE A 461 8.69 -25.19 11.40
C ILE A 461 10.04 -24.66 11.91
N MET A 462 10.04 -23.88 13.00
CA MET A 462 11.28 -23.41 13.64
C MET A 462 12.13 -24.57 14.21
N GLU A 463 11.51 -25.62 14.75
CA GLU A 463 12.24 -26.79 15.24
C GLU A 463 12.83 -27.62 14.08
N GLN A 464 12.04 -27.90 13.05
CA GLN A 464 12.51 -28.57 11.82
C GLN A 464 13.70 -27.82 11.19
N LEU A 465 13.69 -26.48 11.22
CA LEU A 465 14.79 -25.65 10.72
C LEU A 465 16.05 -25.72 11.62
N LYS A 466 15.93 -25.98 12.92
CA LYS A 466 17.08 -26.30 13.79
C LYS A 466 17.61 -27.70 13.51
N GLU A 467 16.73 -28.70 13.35
CA GLU A 467 17.11 -30.09 13.04
C GLU A 467 17.87 -30.18 11.71
N LEU A 468 17.38 -29.49 10.68
CA LEU A 468 18.04 -29.41 9.37
C LEU A 468 19.41 -28.70 9.44
N LYS A 469 19.55 -27.64 10.24
CA LYS A 469 20.86 -27.01 10.50
C LYS A 469 21.82 -27.97 11.21
N ALA A 470 21.37 -28.60 12.29
CA ALA A 470 22.16 -29.58 13.03
C ALA A 470 22.53 -30.80 12.17
N LYS A 471 21.68 -31.21 11.22
CA LYS A 471 22.03 -32.21 10.21
C LYS A 471 23.12 -31.67 9.26
N GLY A 472 22.94 -30.48 8.70
CA GLY A 472 23.93 -29.86 7.80
C GLY A 472 25.32 -29.71 8.44
N ASP A 473 25.41 -29.39 9.74
CA ASP A 473 26.70 -29.34 10.44
C ASP A 473 27.30 -30.74 10.69
N ARG A 474 26.49 -31.78 10.99
CA ARG A 474 26.97 -33.18 11.04
C ARG A 474 27.47 -33.67 9.68
N ASP A 475 26.73 -33.38 8.59
CA ASP A 475 27.10 -33.76 7.23
C ASP A 475 28.40 -33.06 6.80
N LYS A 476 28.56 -31.77 7.15
CA LYS A 476 29.79 -30.97 6.98
C LYS A 476 30.97 -31.51 7.79
N GLU A 477 30.76 -32.02 9.01
CA GLU A 477 31.80 -32.73 9.75
C GLU A 477 32.17 -34.09 9.13
N ALA A 478 31.18 -34.85 8.65
CA ALA A 478 31.42 -36.11 7.95
C ALA A 478 32.23 -35.88 6.67
N LEU A 479 31.90 -34.83 5.90
CA LEU A 479 32.68 -34.40 4.73
C LEU A 479 34.11 -33.99 5.10
N LYS A 480 34.31 -33.21 6.17
CA LYS A 480 35.67 -32.89 6.68
C LYS A 480 36.48 -34.15 7.01
N LYS A 481 35.85 -35.13 7.69
CA LYS A 481 36.47 -36.42 8.05
C LYS A 481 36.80 -37.25 6.80
N ALA A 482 35.89 -37.29 5.82
CA ALA A 482 36.10 -37.97 4.54
C ALA A 482 37.22 -37.33 3.70
N ILE A 483 37.27 -35.99 3.62
CA ILE A 483 38.34 -35.24 2.94
C ILE A 483 39.69 -35.50 3.62
N LYS A 484 39.76 -35.47 4.96
CA LYS A 484 41.01 -35.81 5.69
C LYS A 484 41.45 -37.24 5.37
N ALA A 485 40.54 -38.22 5.46
CA ALA A 485 40.86 -39.61 5.13
C ALA A 485 41.29 -39.79 3.67
N GLN A 486 40.77 -38.99 2.73
CA GLN A 486 41.20 -39.02 1.34
C GLN A 486 42.55 -38.35 1.11
N LYS A 487 42.86 -37.24 1.82
CA LYS A 487 44.21 -36.63 1.82
C LYS A 487 45.24 -37.62 2.32
N GLU A 488 44.97 -38.30 3.44
CA GLU A 488 45.87 -39.34 3.96
C GLU A 488 46.01 -40.57 3.04
N ARG A 489 45.04 -40.85 2.16
CA ARG A 489 45.22 -41.88 1.12
C ARG A 489 46.11 -41.39 -0.02
N ALA A 490 45.95 -40.13 -0.43
CA ALA A 490 46.80 -39.50 -1.43
C ALA A 490 48.26 -39.44 -0.95
N GLU A 491 48.49 -38.97 0.28
CA GLU A 491 49.82 -38.93 0.93
C GLU A 491 50.49 -40.31 0.94
N ARG A 492 49.79 -41.37 1.38
CA ARG A 492 50.34 -42.74 1.36
C ARG A 492 50.60 -43.30 -0.05
N SER A 493 49.87 -42.82 -1.08
CA SER A 493 50.14 -43.18 -2.47
C SER A 493 51.28 -42.37 -3.10
N GLU A 494 51.51 -41.16 -2.61
CA GLU A 494 52.64 -40.29 -2.95
C GLU A 494 53.94 -40.86 -2.34
N GLU A 495 53.93 -41.19 -1.04
CA GLU A 495 55.00 -41.94 -0.35
C GLU A 495 55.37 -43.26 -1.08
N TYR A 496 54.37 -44.00 -1.57
CA TYR A 496 54.61 -45.24 -2.33
C TYR A 496 55.14 -44.97 -3.76
N ALA A 497 54.71 -43.89 -4.41
CA ALA A 497 55.27 -43.47 -5.70
C ALA A 497 56.72 -43.00 -5.56
N GLU A 498 57.07 -42.30 -4.48
CA GLU A 498 58.46 -41.93 -4.14
C GLU A 498 59.33 -43.17 -3.89
N GLN A 499 58.80 -44.20 -3.20
CA GLN A 499 59.48 -45.48 -3.02
C GLN A 499 59.70 -46.25 -4.33
N LEU A 500 58.80 -46.12 -5.31
CA LEU A 500 58.99 -46.68 -6.65
C LEU A 500 59.97 -45.85 -7.49
N ASN A 501 59.94 -44.52 -7.39
CA ASN A 501 60.86 -43.62 -8.10
C ASN A 501 62.31 -43.76 -7.59
N THR A 502 62.52 -43.96 -6.29
CA THR A 502 63.84 -44.25 -5.73
C THR A 502 64.37 -45.60 -6.21
N GLN A 503 63.55 -46.66 -6.20
CA GLN A 503 63.91 -47.94 -6.80
C GLN A 503 64.19 -47.85 -8.31
N LEU A 504 63.47 -47.01 -9.05
CA LEU A 504 63.72 -46.76 -10.47
C LEU A 504 65.09 -46.09 -10.66
N ALA A 505 65.42 -45.06 -9.88
CA ALA A 505 66.72 -44.40 -9.91
C ALA A 505 67.88 -45.34 -9.53
N GLU A 506 67.67 -46.28 -8.61
CA GLU A 506 68.63 -47.37 -8.31
C GLU A 506 68.82 -48.32 -9.50
N LYS A 507 67.80 -48.57 -10.32
CA LYS A 507 67.94 -49.38 -11.55
C LYS A 507 68.59 -48.58 -12.67
N ASP A 508 68.25 -47.31 -12.85
CA ASP A 508 68.86 -46.45 -13.87
C ASP A 508 70.35 -46.20 -13.60
N THR A 509 70.74 -46.03 -12.33
CA THR A 509 72.16 -45.95 -11.94
C THR A 509 72.90 -47.27 -12.18
N TYR A 510 72.33 -48.41 -11.78
CA TYR A 510 72.91 -49.73 -12.09
C TYR A 510 73.04 -49.99 -13.61
N VAL A 511 72.07 -49.55 -14.42
CA VAL A 511 72.14 -49.64 -15.89
C VAL A 511 73.22 -48.70 -16.44
N ALA A 512 73.35 -47.48 -15.92
CA ALA A 512 74.40 -46.55 -16.32
C ALA A 512 75.82 -47.07 -15.96
N GLU A 513 75.98 -47.71 -14.80
CA GLU A 513 77.21 -48.41 -14.42
C GLU A 513 77.51 -49.57 -15.38
N ALA A 514 76.52 -50.43 -15.66
CA ALA A 514 76.67 -51.54 -16.59
C ALA A 514 77.08 -51.05 -18.00
N LEU A 515 76.44 -50.00 -18.52
CA LEU A 515 76.81 -49.36 -19.79
C LEU A 515 78.22 -48.75 -19.77
N SER A 516 78.62 -48.11 -18.66
CA SER A 516 79.98 -47.59 -18.47
C SER A 516 81.02 -48.72 -18.51
N THR A 517 80.78 -49.83 -17.81
CA THR A 517 81.69 -51.00 -17.88
C THR A 517 81.76 -51.58 -19.29
N LEU A 518 80.63 -51.68 -20.01
CA LEU A 518 80.57 -52.18 -21.38
C LEU A 518 81.36 -51.29 -22.35
N GLU A 519 81.21 -49.97 -22.29
CA GLU A 519 81.98 -49.06 -23.13
C GLU A 519 83.48 -49.05 -22.74
N SER A 520 83.83 -49.32 -21.47
CA SER A 520 85.23 -49.56 -21.06
C SER A 520 85.82 -50.85 -21.66
N TRP A 521 85.01 -51.90 -21.83
CA TRP A 521 85.41 -53.13 -22.50
C TRP A 521 85.55 -52.93 -23.99
N ARG A 522 84.60 -52.21 -24.61
CA ARG A 522 84.63 -51.82 -26.02
C ARG A 522 85.83 -50.94 -26.37
N SER A 523 86.16 -49.97 -25.50
CA SER A 523 87.35 -49.13 -25.64
C SER A 523 88.64 -49.97 -25.59
N ARG A 524 88.77 -50.90 -24.63
CA ARG A 524 89.91 -51.83 -24.55
C ARG A 524 89.98 -52.77 -25.76
N TYR A 525 88.86 -53.31 -26.22
CA TYR A 525 88.79 -54.11 -27.45
C TYR A 525 89.26 -53.31 -28.67
N ASN A 526 88.76 -52.08 -28.85
CA ASN A 526 89.16 -51.20 -29.94
C ASN A 526 90.65 -50.85 -29.89
N GLN A 527 91.26 -50.76 -28.70
CA GLN A 527 92.71 -50.56 -28.58
C GLN A 527 93.47 -51.81 -29.01
N VAL A 528 93.12 -52.99 -28.49
CA VAL A 528 93.76 -54.27 -28.89
C VAL A 528 93.62 -54.55 -30.40
N VAL A 529 92.52 -54.12 -31.03
CA VAL A 529 92.34 -54.20 -32.49
C VAL A 529 93.31 -53.27 -33.24
N LYS A 530 93.60 -52.07 -32.72
CA LYS A 530 94.62 -51.17 -33.29
C LYS A 530 96.02 -51.72 -33.07
N ASP A 531 96.36 -52.11 -31.85
CA ASP A 531 97.65 -52.69 -31.51
C ASP A 531 97.94 -53.91 -32.41
N LYS A 532 96.91 -54.72 -32.67
CA LYS A 532 96.97 -55.81 -33.66
C LYS A 532 97.21 -55.31 -35.09
N SER A 533 96.47 -54.30 -35.58
CA SER A 533 96.68 -53.80 -36.95
C SER A 533 98.05 -53.14 -37.14
N ASP A 534 98.55 -52.47 -36.11
CA ASP A 534 99.86 -51.81 -36.14
C ASP A 534 100.99 -52.88 -36.16
N LEU A 535 100.84 -53.96 -35.39
CA LEU A 535 101.72 -55.14 -35.45
C LEU A 535 101.60 -55.89 -36.79
N GLU A 536 100.41 -55.99 -37.39
CA GLU A 536 100.24 -56.57 -38.74
C GLU A 536 100.95 -55.73 -39.81
N VAL A 537 100.93 -54.40 -39.68
CA VAL A 537 101.72 -53.49 -40.55
C VAL A 537 103.22 -53.63 -40.28
N GLU A 538 103.66 -53.73 -39.02
CA GLU A 538 105.08 -53.96 -38.68
C GLU A 538 105.58 -55.30 -39.26
N ILE A 539 104.79 -56.37 -39.16
CA ILE A 539 105.09 -57.67 -39.80
C ILE A 539 105.21 -57.53 -41.33
N VAL A 540 104.35 -56.75 -41.99
CA VAL A 540 104.46 -56.49 -43.43
C VAL A 540 105.73 -55.69 -43.77
N MET A 541 106.08 -54.68 -42.98
CA MET A 541 107.33 -53.91 -43.18
C MET A 541 108.58 -54.77 -42.94
N LEU A 542 108.60 -55.60 -41.89
CA LEU A 542 109.69 -56.52 -41.60
C LEU A 542 109.82 -57.59 -42.69
N ASN A 543 108.71 -58.12 -43.21
CA ASN A 543 108.72 -59.04 -44.35
C ASN A 543 109.25 -58.37 -45.63
N SER A 544 108.85 -57.12 -45.93
CA SER A 544 109.45 -56.33 -47.02
C SER A 544 110.96 -56.19 -46.83
N ARG A 545 111.39 -55.87 -45.61
CA ARG A 545 112.82 -55.72 -45.31
C ARG A 545 113.59 -57.04 -45.39
N ILE A 546 112.96 -58.18 -45.06
CA ILE A 546 113.54 -59.50 -45.29
C ILE A 546 113.63 -59.79 -46.79
N SER A 547 112.61 -59.47 -47.59
CA SER A 547 112.64 -59.60 -49.05
C SER A 547 113.75 -58.74 -49.69
N GLU A 548 113.89 -57.47 -49.29
CA GLU A 548 114.98 -56.59 -49.73
C GLU A 548 116.36 -57.16 -49.39
N LEU A 549 116.53 -57.75 -48.20
CA LEU A 549 117.79 -58.35 -47.77
C LEU A 549 118.09 -59.66 -48.52
N LEU A 550 117.07 -60.46 -48.83
CA LEU A 550 117.20 -61.66 -49.68
C LEU A 550 117.50 -61.30 -51.14
N GLU A 551 116.94 -60.21 -51.67
CA GLU A 551 117.27 -59.70 -53.01
C GLU A 551 118.68 -59.09 -53.05
N GLN A 552 119.10 -58.39 -51.99
CA GLN A 552 120.50 -57.95 -51.83
C GLN A 552 121.46 -59.13 -51.73
N GLN A 553 121.08 -60.21 -51.02
CA GLN A 553 121.86 -61.45 -50.98
C GLN A 553 121.93 -62.11 -52.36
N SER A 554 120.80 -62.31 -53.05
CA SER A 554 120.78 -62.90 -54.40
C SER A 554 121.64 -62.08 -55.36
N THR A 555 121.45 -60.77 -55.43
CA THR A 555 122.24 -59.90 -56.32
C THR A 555 123.71 -59.74 -55.93
N LEU A 556 124.13 -60.20 -54.74
CA LEU A 556 125.54 -60.40 -54.37
C LEU A 556 126.03 -61.80 -54.76
N GLU A 557 125.22 -62.85 -54.60
CA GLU A 557 125.54 -64.22 -55.04
C GLU A 557 125.56 -64.36 -56.57
N ASP A 558 124.74 -63.58 -57.29
CA ASP A 558 124.76 -63.45 -58.75
C ASP A 558 126.04 -62.72 -59.18
N LYS A 559 126.40 -61.59 -58.56
CA LYS A 559 127.67 -60.89 -58.82
C LYS A 559 128.91 -61.75 -58.51
N MET A 560 128.89 -62.51 -57.42
CA MET A 560 129.99 -63.46 -57.12
C MET A 560 130.07 -64.61 -58.13
N ARG A 561 128.95 -65.00 -58.75
CA ARG A 561 128.95 -65.93 -59.90
C ARG A 561 129.50 -65.24 -61.15
N GLU A 562 129.08 -64.03 -61.47
CA GLU A 562 129.62 -63.23 -62.58
C GLU A 562 131.13 -62.98 -62.45
N ASP A 563 131.62 -62.57 -61.27
CA ASP A 563 133.04 -62.37 -60.98
C ASP A 563 133.85 -63.68 -61.08
N ARG A 564 133.31 -64.79 -60.53
CA ARG A 564 133.94 -66.12 -60.64
C ARG A 564 134.02 -66.56 -62.10
N ASP A 565 132.94 -66.40 -62.84
CA ASP A 565 132.87 -66.85 -64.23
C ASP A 565 133.74 -65.94 -65.11
N ALA A 566 133.78 -64.63 -64.86
CA ALA A 566 134.74 -63.71 -65.47
C ALA A 566 136.21 -64.00 -65.09
N LEU A 567 136.50 -64.57 -63.92
CA LEU A 567 137.83 -65.07 -63.55
C LEU A 567 138.18 -66.35 -64.30
N VAL A 568 137.24 -67.29 -64.47
CA VAL A 568 137.41 -68.47 -65.34
C VAL A 568 137.62 -68.04 -66.80
N ASP A 569 136.92 -67.01 -67.24
CA ASP A 569 137.02 -66.45 -68.59
C ASP A 569 138.34 -65.68 -68.81
N LYS A 570 138.87 -65.01 -67.78
CA LYS A 570 140.24 -64.43 -67.77
C LYS A 570 141.31 -65.53 -67.78
N LEU A 571 141.11 -66.62 -67.04
CA LEU A 571 142.03 -67.77 -67.04
C LEU A 571 142.10 -68.43 -68.43
N HIS A 572 140.95 -68.63 -69.10
CA HIS A 572 140.92 -69.14 -70.47
C HIS A 572 141.65 -68.20 -71.44
N ARG A 573 141.43 -66.88 -71.34
CA ARG A 573 142.18 -65.89 -72.15
C ARG A 573 143.68 -65.98 -71.89
N GLN A 574 144.13 -65.99 -70.64
CA GLN A 574 145.56 -66.13 -70.30
C GLN A 574 146.18 -67.46 -70.76
N VAL A 575 145.43 -68.55 -70.83
CA VAL A 575 145.90 -69.82 -71.41
C VAL A 575 146.04 -69.71 -72.94
N THR A 576 145.08 -69.10 -73.64
CA THR A 576 145.20 -68.87 -75.09
C THR A 576 146.29 -67.84 -75.45
N GLU A 577 146.46 -66.80 -74.64
CA GLU A 577 147.55 -65.82 -74.76
C GLU A 577 148.91 -66.46 -74.45
N SER A 578 149.02 -67.29 -73.41
CA SER A 578 150.27 -68.00 -73.11
C SER A 578 150.68 -69.00 -74.20
N THR A 579 149.72 -69.52 -74.99
CA THR A 579 150.02 -70.39 -76.13
C THR A 579 150.33 -69.59 -77.39
N SER A 580 149.67 -68.45 -77.63
CA SER A 580 150.03 -67.55 -78.74
C SER A 580 151.39 -66.87 -78.51
N PHE A 581 151.71 -66.40 -77.31
CA PHE A 581 153.03 -65.82 -76.98
C PHE A 581 154.19 -66.81 -77.12
N LYS A 582 153.96 -68.12 -76.96
CA LYS A 582 154.98 -69.14 -77.28
C LYS A 582 155.31 -69.17 -78.76
N ILE A 583 154.28 -69.13 -79.61
CA ILE A 583 154.43 -69.10 -81.08
C ILE A 583 155.05 -67.76 -81.54
N GLU A 584 154.63 -66.65 -80.92
CA GLU A 584 155.10 -65.30 -81.25
C GLU A 584 156.54 -65.03 -80.78
N ASN A 585 157.00 -65.65 -79.68
CA ASN A 585 158.40 -65.57 -79.25
C ASN A 585 159.35 -66.24 -80.27
N GLU A 586 158.98 -67.42 -80.76
CA GLU A 586 159.68 -68.07 -81.88
C GLU A 586 159.62 -67.23 -83.17
N ARG A 587 158.56 -66.43 -83.39
CA ARG A 587 158.46 -65.49 -84.53
C ARG A 587 159.36 -64.26 -84.36
N LEU A 588 159.33 -63.61 -83.20
CA LEU A 588 160.02 -62.33 -82.96
C LEU A 588 161.54 -62.46 -82.78
N LYS A 589 162.04 -63.60 -82.27
CA LYS A 589 163.47 -63.94 -82.35
C LYS A 589 164.02 -63.84 -83.77
N ASN A 590 163.18 -64.19 -84.76
CA ASN A 590 163.54 -64.17 -86.18
C ASN A 590 163.30 -62.81 -86.86
N SER A 591 162.85 -61.76 -86.14
CA SER A 591 162.48 -60.47 -86.77
C SER A 591 162.96 -59.18 -86.05
N MET A 592 163.64 -59.25 -84.90
CA MET A 592 164.06 -58.04 -84.17
C MET A 592 165.23 -57.27 -84.82
N ILE A 593 166.01 -57.96 -85.67
CA ILE A 593 167.30 -57.52 -86.23
C ILE A 593 167.30 -56.15 -86.97
N PRO A 594 166.24 -55.68 -87.70
CA PRO A 594 166.36 -54.54 -88.62
C PRO A 594 165.54 -53.27 -88.25
N VAL A 595 165.18 -53.05 -86.97
CA VAL A 595 164.22 -51.97 -86.60
C VAL A 595 164.83 -50.79 -85.83
N GLU A 596 165.93 -50.98 -85.09
CA GLU A 596 166.46 -49.97 -84.15
C GLU A 596 166.99 -48.69 -84.82
N GLU A 597 167.24 -48.71 -86.14
CA GLU A 597 167.96 -47.67 -86.88
C GLU A 597 167.17 -46.35 -87.15
N ARG A 598 165.89 -46.22 -86.77
CA ARG A 598 164.98 -45.17 -87.31
C ARG A 598 164.44 -44.09 -86.37
N LEU A 599 164.54 -44.23 -85.05
CA LEU A 599 163.71 -43.42 -84.11
C LEU A 599 164.07 -41.92 -84.01
N ASN A 600 165.32 -41.53 -84.29
CA ASN A 600 165.94 -40.32 -83.75
C ASN A 600 165.59 -38.95 -84.42
N GLN A 601 164.44 -38.79 -85.09
CA GLN A 601 164.23 -37.65 -86.02
C GLN A 601 163.10 -36.63 -85.71
N ALA A 602 162.11 -36.90 -84.84
CA ALA A 602 160.79 -36.26 -84.96
C ALA A 602 160.36 -35.14 -83.96
N GLN A 603 161.16 -34.75 -82.95
CA GLN A 603 160.60 -34.17 -81.70
C GLN A 603 160.40 -32.62 -81.60
N GLN A 604 160.47 -31.81 -82.67
CA GLN A 604 160.91 -30.40 -82.53
C GLN A 604 159.88 -29.23 -82.68
N GLU A 605 158.56 -29.44 -82.90
CA GLU A 605 157.73 -28.37 -83.53
C GLU A 605 156.64 -27.61 -82.71
N ILE A 606 156.14 -28.07 -81.56
CA ILE A 606 154.70 -27.87 -81.21
C ILE A 606 154.22 -26.54 -80.58
N ALA A 607 154.78 -26.10 -79.44
CA ALA A 607 154.00 -25.30 -78.47
C ALA A 607 153.89 -23.80 -78.82
N LYS A 608 152.76 -23.34 -79.39
CA LYS A 608 152.69 -22.04 -80.10
C LYS A 608 151.48 -21.09 -79.85
N LEU A 609 150.35 -21.47 -79.24
CA LEU A 609 149.12 -20.62 -79.24
C LEU A 609 148.25 -20.63 -77.95
N LYS A 610 147.59 -19.47 -77.67
CA LYS A 610 146.38 -19.25 -76.83
C LYS A 610 145.85 -17.81 -77.02
N ALA A 611 144.61 -17.49 -76.59
CA ALA A 611 143.92 -16.21 -76.90
C ALA A 611 142.87 -15.74 -75.84
N SER A 612 142.17 -14.63 -76.10
CA SER A 612 141.29 -13.86 -75.17
C SER A 612 139.79 -13.81 -75.56
N LEU A 613 138.89 -13.69 -74.58
CA LEU A 613 137.44 -14.01 -74.71
C LEU A 613 136.56 -13.36 -73.59
N LYS A 614 136.22 -12.04 -73.59
CA LYS A 614 135.82 -11.32 -72.34
C LYS A 614 134.95 -10.03 -72.46
N ASN A 615 133.66 -10.06 -72.88
CA ASN A 615 133.07 -8.88 -73.56
C ASN A 615 131.64 -8.27 -73.28
N TYR A 616 130.61 -8.89 -72.68
CA TYR A 616 129.21 -8.63 -73.17
C TYR A 616 128.05 -8.08 -72.28
N GLU A 617 128.13 -7.93 -70.95
CA GLU A 617 126.96 -8.23 -70.07
C GLU A 617 125.90 -7.14 -69.71
N GLY A 618 125.87 -5.92 -70.29
CA GLY A 618 125.37 -4.73 -69.54
C GLY A 618 123.98 -4.06 -69.78
N LEU A 619 122.91 -4.68 -70.33
CA LEU A 619 121.84 -3.91 -71.03
C LEU A 619 120.37 -3.85 -70.47
N ILE A 620 120.02 -4.35 -69.27
CA ILE A 620 118.63 -4.86 -69.02
C ILE A 620 117.63 -3.98 -68.18
N GLU A 621 118.06 -3.01 -67.36
CA GLU A 621 117.33 -2.64 -66.12
C GLU A 621 116.05 -1.73 -66.22
N SER A 622 115.65 -1.19 -67.38
CA SER A 622 114.92 0.10 -67.43
C SER A 622 113.36 0.14 -67.35
N TYR A 623 112.63 -0.97 -67.49
CA TYR A 623 111.21 -0.93 -67.91
C TYR A 623 110.08 -0.84 -66.83
N LYS A 624 110.37 -0.70 -65.52
CA LYS A 624 109.42 -1.09 -64.45
C LYS A 624 108.33 -0.09 -63.96
N ASN A 625 108.39 1.21 -64.24
CA ASN A 625 107.82 2.21 -63.30
C ASN A 625 106.41 2.81 -63.58
N GLN A 626 105.67 2.43 -64.62
CA GLN A 626 104.60 3.31 -65.16
C GLN A 626 103.14 3.09 -64.66
N VAL A 627 102.86 2.08 -63.81
CA VAL A 627 101.48 1.56 -63.62
C VAL A 627 100.62 2.22 -62.51
N LEU A 628 101.22 2.93 -61.55
CA LEU A 628 100.58 3.19 -60.24
C LEU A 628 99.49 4.29 -60.15
N LYS A 629 99.16 5.02 -61.22
CA LYS A 629 98.49 6.35 -61.09
C LYS A 629 96.95 6.35 -61.04
N THR A 630 96.26 5.34 -61.53
CA THR A 630 94.83 5.42 -61.95
C THR A 630 93.76 5.12 -60.90
N ARG A 631 94.08 5.04 -59.60
CA ARG A 631 93.18 4.45 -58.58
C ARG A 631 92.42 5.44 -57.67
N MET A 632 92.67 6.75 -57.73
CA MET A 632 92.24 7.69 -56.67
C MET A 632 90.94 8.47 -56.94
N GLU A 633 90.29 8.32 -58.09
CA GLU A 633 89.23 9.24 -58.55
C GLU A 633 87.78 8.78 -58.24
N ALA A 634 87.59 7.72 -57.44
CA ALA A 634 86.30 7.04 -57.30
C ALA A 634 85.44 7.44 -56.08
N ASP A 635 86.04 7.92 -54.98
CA ASP A 635 85.38 7.94 -53.66
C ASP A 635 84.53 9.20 -53.35
N GLU A 636 84.50 10.21 -54.23
CA GLU A 636 83.98 11.56 -53.90
C GLU A 636 82.44 11.72 -54.04
N VAL A 637 81.73 10.74 -54.60
CA VAL A 637 80.30 10.89 -54.99
C VAL A 637 79.34 10.71 -53.81
N THR A 638 79.69 9.89 -52.81
CA THR A 638 78.76 9.30 -51.84
C THR A 638 78.13 10.30 -50.84
N VAL A 639 78.77 11.44 -50.60
CA VAL A 639 78.44 12.37 -49.48
C VAL A 639 77.20 13.24 -49.74
N LYS A 640 76.71 13.33 -50.99
CA LYS A 640 75.73 14.38 -51.40
C LYS A 640 74.26 14.05 -51.11
N LEU A 641 73.94 12.90 -50.52
CA LEU A 641 72.55 12.41 -50.37
C LEU A 641 71.89 12.70 -49.00
N GLU A 642 72.66 13.00 -47.95
CA GLU A 642 72.15 13.08 -46.56
C GLU A 642 71.48 14.42 -46.15
N LEU A 643 71.32 15.37 -47.08
CA LEU A 643 70.87 16.74 -46.76
C LEU A 643 69.35 16.97 -46.89
N CYS A 644 68.64 16.26 -47.76
CA CYS A 644 67.24 16.57 -48.10
C CYS A 644 66.22 16.26 -46.97
N ASP A 645 66.50 15.30 -46.09
CA ASP A 645 65.51 14.83 -45.08
C ASP A 645 65.14 15.87 -44.00
N LYS A 646 65.82 17.02 -43.96
CA LYS A 646 65.64 18.03 -42.90
C LYS A 646 64.53 19.06 -43.17
N GLU A 647 64.12 19.26 -44.43
CA GLU A 647 63.11 20.28 -44.78
C GLU A 647 61.66 19.85 -44.46
N ASN A 648 61.42 18.54 -44.38
CA ASN A 648 60.07 17.92 -44.27
C ASN A 648 59.36 18.12 -42.91
N LYS A 649 59.88 19.01 -42.04
CA LYS A 649 59.31 19.35 -40.73
C LYS A 649 58.69 20.75 -40.65
N ALA A 650 58.92 21.63 -41.64
CA ALA A 650 58.73 23.07 -41.45
C ALA A 650 57.28 23.55 -41.28
N LEU A 651 56.37 23.22 -42.21
CA LEU A 651 55.08 23.95 -42.34
C LEU A 651 53.84 23.08 -42.17
N LYS A 652 53.74 22.40 -41.02
CA LYS A 652 52.44 21.97 -40.46
C LYS A 652 51.71 23.10 -39.71
N GLU A 653 52.35 24.25 -39.53
CA GLU A 653 51.88 25.34 -38.66
C GLU A 653 50.86 26.29 -39.34
N GLU A 654 50.76 26.27 -40.67
CA GLU A 654 49.97 27.25 -41.44
C GLU A 654 48.46 27.02 -41.36
N MET A 655 48.02 25.75 -41.25
CA MET A 655 46.61 25.33 -41.10
C MET A 655 45.88 25.98 -39.91
N SER A 656 46.62 26.49 -38.92
CA SER A 656 46.10 26.94 -37.62
C SER A 656 45.29 28.24 -37.65
N LYS A 657 45.35 29.03 -38.74
CA LYS A 657 44.95 30.45 -38.73
C LYS A 657 43.53 30.76 -39.24
N GLU A 658 42.85 29.83 -39.92
CA GLU A 658 41.61 30.15 -40.65
C GLU A 658 40.32 30.10 -39.81
N ILE A 659 40.35 29.44 -38.64
CA ILE A 659 39.13 29.12 -37.86
C ILE A 659 38.53 30.33 -37.13
N GLU A 660 39.33 31.33 -36.74
CA GLU A 660 38.91 32.38 -35.79
C GLU A 660 37.95 33.44 -36.40
N ASN A 661 37.97 33.61 -37.73
CA ASN A 661 37.27 34.73 -38.39
C ASN A 661 35.73 34.56 -38.51
N ALA A 662 35.20 33.34 -38.33
CA ALA A 662 33.79 33.04 -38.60
C ALA A 662 32.78 33.58 -37.53
N ARG A 663 33.25 34.07 -36.37
CA ARG A 663 32.38 34.35 -35.21
C ARG A 663 31.77 35.76 -35.10
N LYS A 664 32.20 36.75 -35.89
CA LYS A 664 31.94 38.18 -35.59
C LYS A 664 30.74 38.86 -36.26
N GLN A 665 29.95 38.19 -37.12
CA GLN A 665 28.95 38.87 -37.97
C GLN A 665 27.48 38.87 -37.49
N PHE A 666 27.07 38.01 -36.55
CA PHE A 666 25.64 37.74 -36.29
C PHE A 666 25.03 38.34 -35.01
N GLN A 667 25.58 39.45 -34.49
CA GLN A 667 24.98 40.21 -33.36
C GLN A 667 24.54 41.62 -33.79
N SER A 668 23.79 41.67 -34.88
CA SER A 668 23.13 42.88 -35.39
C SER A 668 21.86 43.26 -34.62
N GLN A 669 21.58 44.57 -34.55
CA GLN A 669 20.26 45.17 -34.81
C GLN A 669 19.00 44.45 -34.26
N VAL A 670 18.38 44.98 -33.19
CA VAL A 670 16.95 44.69 -32.87
C VAL A 670 16.13 45.92 -32.48
N ALA A 671 16.36 46.60 -31.33
CA ALA A 671 15.36 47.54 -30.78
C ALA A 671 15.87 48.88 -30.19
N GLU A 672 15.19 49.95 -30.60
CA GLU A 672 14.99 51.24 -29.91
C GLU A 672 13.47 51.61 -30.04
N LEU A 673 12.97 52.58 -29.24
CA LEU A 673 11.69 53.33 -29.40
C LEU A 673 10.36 52.60 -29.01
N GLU A 674 9.22 53.22 -28.62
CA GLU A 674 8.73 54.53 -28.07
C GLU A 674 7.21 54.36 -27.66
N LYS A 675 6.34 55.25 -27.12
CA LYS A 675 6.29 56.70 -26.72
C LYS A 675 5.08 57.03 -25.77
N LEU A 676 5.08 58.23 -25.17
CA LEU A 676 3.94 59.16 -24.82
C LEU A 676 2.73 58.76 -23.93
N PRO A 677 2.50 59.57 -22.87
CA PRO A 677 1.15 59.99 -22.43
C PRO A 677 1.04 61.46 -21.98
N GLU A 678 0.15 62.28 -22.57
CA GLU A 678 -0.26 63.60 -22.04
C GLU A 678 -1.58 64.12 -22.72
N ILE A 679 -2.10 65.28 -22.29
CA ILE A 679 -3.32 66.00 -22.79
C ILE A 679 -4.70 65.47 -22.34
N LEU A 680 -5.24 65.99 -21.20
CA LEU A 680 -6.68 66.30 -20.98
C LEU A 680 -6.90 66.98 -19.60
N LYS A 681 -7.28 68.27 -19.52
CA LYS A 681 -7.46 68.95 -18.20
C LYS A 681 -8.16 70.34 -18.09
N LEU A 682 -9.04 70.79 -19.00
CA LEU A 682 -9.33 72.26 -19.07
C LEU A 682 -10.76 72.79 -19.41
N THR A 683 -11.87 72.08 -19.17
CA THR A 683 -13.22 72.56 -19.59
C THR A 683 -14.36 72.22 -18.62
N GLU A 684 -14.54 72.95 -17.50
CA GLU A 684 -15.44 72.48 -16.42
C GLU A 684 -16.24 73.54 -15.60
N THR A 685 -16.10 74.86 -15.83
CA THR A 685 -16.45 75.86 -14.78
C THR A 685 -17.43 77.01 -15.16
N LYS A 686 -18.61 76.73 -15.76
CA LYS A 686 -19.66 77.76 -16.03
C LYS A 686 -21.13 77.24 -16.07
N LEU A 687 -21.70 76.77 -14.95
CA LEU A 687 -23.12 76.30 -14.91
C LEU A 687 -23.79 76.35 -13.52
N ALA A 688 -23.92 77.54 -12.90
CA ALA A 688 -24.23 77.63 -11.45
C ALA A 688 -25.53 78.36 -11.02
N GLU A 689 -26.06 79.34 -11.75
CA GLU A 689 -26.86 80.41 -11.10
C GLU A 689 -28.40 80.32 -11.23
N CYS A 690 -28.96 79.42 -12.04
CA CYS A 690 -30.41 79.37 -12.31
C CYS A 690 -31.28 78.72 -11.21
N GLN A 691 -30.80 78.62 -9.96
CA GLN A 691 -31.29 77.61 -8.99
C GLN A 691 -32.22 78.14 -7.86
N ASP A 692 -32.44 79.45 -7.73
CA ASP A 692 -32.86 80.01 -6.43
C ASP A 692 -34.37 80.19 -6.18
N GLN A 693 -35.21 80.31 -7.22
CA GLN A 693 -36.66 80.50 -7.03
C GLN A 693 -37.48 79.20 -6.98
N LEU A 694 -36.85 78.05 -7.26
CA LEU A 694 -37.45 76.71 -7.11
C LEU A 694 -37.80 76.39 -5.64
N LYS A 695 -37.02 76.99 -4.72
CA LYS A 695 -36.85 76.65 -3.30
C LYS A 695 -38.08 76.78 -2.38
N SER A 696 -39.18 77.41 -2.81
CA SER A 696 -40.37 77.65 -1.96
C SER A 696 -41.50 76.65 -2.17
N TYR A 697 -41.85 76.36 -3.43
CA TYR A 697 -42.78 75.28 -3.77
C TYR A 697 -42.14 73.89 -3.63
N GLU A 698 -40.81 73.80 -3.76
CA GLU A 698 -40.05 72.70 -3.19
C GLU A 698 -40.48 72.44 -1.75
N LYS A 699 -40.52 73.43 -0.86
CA LYS A 699 -40.61 73.23 0.60
C LYS A 699 -41.93 72.66 1.17
N LYS A 700 -42.91 72.34 0.33
CA LYS A 700 -44.06 71.47 0.72
C LYS A 700 -44.12 70.19 -0.08
N ASN A 701 -43.61 70.22 -1.31
CA ASN A 701 -43.30 69.01 -2.04
C ASN A 701 -42.24 68.18 -1.29
N THR A 702 -41.26 68.79 -0.63
CA THR A 702 -40.21 68.16 0.19
C THR A 702 -40.75 67.40 1.38
N ASP A 703 -41.91 67.75 1.93
CA ASP A 703 -42.36 67.17 3.20
C ASP A 703 -43.19 65.90 2.94
N LEU A 704 -44.05 65.94 1.92
CA LEU A 704 -44.67 64.73 1.37
C LEU A 704 -43.64 63.87 0.62
N SER A 705 -42.69 64.50 -0.10
CA SER A 705 -41.55 63.78 -0.65
C SER A 705 -40.60 63.26 0.42
N ALA A 706 -40.50 63.84 1.63
CA ALA A 706 -39.69 63.32 2.73
C ALA A 706 -40.31 62.06 3.33
N MET A 707 -41.65 61.99 3.41
CA MET A 707 -42.34 60.77 3.82
C MET A 707 -42.27 59.70 2.72
N ILE A 708 -42.37 60.10 1.45
CA ILE A 708 -42.17 59.20 0.30
C ILE A 708 -40.69 58.79 0.18
N THR A 709 -39.71 59.63 0.54
CA THR A 709 -38.29 59.27 0.54
C THR A 709 -37.88 58.54 1.80
N ASP A 710 -38.54 58.66 2.96
CA ASP A 710 -38.32 57.72 4.08
C ASP A 710 -38.86 56.33 3.72
N LEU A 711 -40.04 56.25 3.10
CA LEU A 711 -40.57 54.96 2.61
C LEU A 711 -39.73 54.38 1.47
N ARG A 712 -39.28 55.20 0.50
CA ARG A 712 -38.32 54.77 -0.53
C ARG A 712 -36.98 54.43 0.09
N GLN A 713 -36.43 55.21 1.01
CA GLN A 713 -35.17 54.93 1.71
C GLN A 713 -35.25 53.65 2.54
N ARG A 714 -36.42 53.29 3.08
CA ARG A 714 -36.61 51.96 3.73
C ARG A 714 -36.64 50.83 2.72
N ILE A 715 -37.24 51.04 1.54
CA ILE A 715 -37.25 50.09 0.42
C ILE A 715 -35.85 49.97 -0.23
N GLU A 716 -35.12 51.07 -0.33
CA GLU A 716 -33.73 51.19 -0.80
C GLU A 716 -32.81 50.55 0.24
N LEU A 717 -32.87 50.90 1.53
CA LEU A 717 -32.12 50.20 2.59
C LEU A 717 -32.49 48.71 2.75
N GLN A 718 -33.60 48.25 2.18
CA GLN A 718 -33.93 46.82 2.04
C GLN A 718 -33.39 46.25 0.71
N GLY A 719 -33.43 47.03 -0.36
CA GLY A 719 -32.76 46.81 -1.65
C GLY A 719 -31.27 46.66 -1.47
N ASP A 720 -30.57 47.67 -0.94
CA ASP A 720 -29.17 47.69 -0.50
C ASP A 720 -28.81 46.47 0.36
N LYS A 721 -29.68 46.06 1.28
CA LYS A 721 -29.43 44.83 2.08
C LYS A 721 -29.46 43.59 1.20
N MET A 722 -30.41 43.49 0.25
CA MET A 722 -30.41 42.42 -0.74
C MET A 722 -29.22 42.53 -1.70
N GLU A 723 -28.85 43.74 -2.14
CA GLU A 723 -27.72 44.07 -3.01
C GLU A 723 -26.41 43.63 -2.36
N ILE A 724 -26.14 44.05 -1.13
CA ILE A 724 -24.99 43.63 -0.31
C ILE A 724 -24.98 42.11 -0.11
N THR A 725 -26.12 41.44 0.04
CA THR A 725 -26.14 39.96 0.07
C THR A 725 -25.89 39.32 -1.30
N ARG A 726 -26.34 39.95 -2.39
CA ARG A 726 -26.13 39.54 -3.78
C ARG A 726 -24.67 39.73 -4.21
N GLU A 727 -24.03 40.80 -3.75
CA GLU A 727 -22.61 41.12 -3.91
C GLU A 727 -21.75 40.18 -3.09
N LYS A 728 -22.06 39.94 -1.80
CA LYS A 728 -21.36 38.96 -0.97
C LYS A 728 -21.46 37.54 -1.55
N TYR A 729 -22.64 37.16 -2.04
CA TYR A 729 -22.82 35.89 -2.76
C TYR A 729 -22.02 35.86 -4.06
N GLN A 730 -21.91 36.98 -4.81
CA GLN A 730 -21.08 37.06 -6.01
C GLN A 730 -19.58 37.00 -5.71
N SER A 731 -19.08 37.72 -4.70
CA SER A 731 -17.69 37.64 -4.23
C SER A 731 -17.35 36.21 -3.82
N ALA A 732 -18.17 35.59 -2.96
CA ALA A 732 -18.01 34.20 -2.57
C ALA A 732 -18.07 33.23 -3.78
N GLN A 733 -18.89 33.52 -4.80
CA GLN A 733 -18.91 32.73 -6.05
C GLN A 733 -17.66 32.95 -6.91
N GLU A 734 -17.08 34.15 -6.93
CA GLU A 734 -15.85 34.49 -7.66
C GLU A 734 -14.61 33.92 -6.97
N GLU A 735 -14.54 34.00 -5.64
CA GLU A 735 -13.58 33.32 -4.79
C GLU A 735 -13.67 31.80 -4.97
N ASN A 736 -14.87 31.24 -5.05
CA ASN A 736 -15.07 29.81 -5.33
C ASN A 736 -14.53 29.41 -6.71
N LYS A 737 -14.78 30.20 -7.78
CA LYS A 737 -14.14 30.00 -9.09
C LYS A 737 -12.60 30.05 -8.98
N GLN A 738 -12.04 31.03 -8.27
CA GLN A 738 -10.59 31.17 -8.11
C GLN A 738 -9.99 30.00 -7.32
N LEU A 739 -10.71 29.44 -6.35
CA LEU A 739 -10.30 28.24 -5.62
C LEU A 739 -10.37 27.00 -6.51
N VAL A 740 -11.40 26.85 -7.34
CA VAL A 740 -11.48 25.78 -8.34
C VAL A 740 -10.32 25.86 -9.35
N LEU A 741 -10.04 27.03 -9.92
CA LEU A 741 -8.89 27.23 -10.83
C LEU A 741 -7.53 26.93 -10.16
N LYS A 742 -7.39 27.22 -8.86
CA LYS A 742 -6.19 26.85 -8.08
C LYS A 742 -6.10 25.35 -7.80
N LEU A 743 -7.23 24.67 -7.58
CA LEU A 743 -7.26 23.21 -7.48
C LEU A 743 -6.87 22.58 -8.81
N GLU A 744 -7.47 22.98 -9.93
CA GLU A 744 -7.12 22.54 -11.28
C GLU A 744 -5.63 22.81 -11.62
N GLU A 745 -5.02 23.87 -11.08
CA GLU A 745 -3.59 24.15 -11.23
C GLU A 745 -2.70 23.24 -10.37
N VAL A 746 -3.11 22.92 -9.15
CA VAL A 746 -2.41 21.97 -8.27
C VAL A 746 -2.54 20.54 -8.81
N GLU A 747 -3.71 20.16 -9.32
CA GLU A 747 -3.96 18.87 -9.96
C GLU A 747 -3.07 18.70 -11.19
N ARG A 748 -3.03 19.66 -12.12
CA ARG A 748 -2.10 19.62 -13.27
C ARG A 748 -0.63 19.59 -12.87
N LYS A 749 -0.23 20.23 -11.77
CA LYS A 749 1.15 20.14 -11.23
C LYS A 749 1.45 18.77 -10.63
N LEU A 750 0.47 18.15 -9.96
CA LEU A 750 0.55 16.79 -9.42
C LEU A 750 0.64 15.77 -10.56
N GLU A 751 -0.18 15.90 -11.61
CA GLU A 751 -0.12 15.09 -12.83
C GLU A 751 1.24 15.21 -13.52
N ALA A 752 1.75 16.44 -13.72
CA ALA A 752 3.06 16.66 -14.33
C ALA A 752 4.20 16.05 -13.50
N SER A 753 4.15 16.19 -12.17
CA SER A 753 5.13 15.58 -11.26
C SER A 753 5.02 14.05 -11.23
N SER A 754 3.80 13.51 -11.36
CA SER A 754 3.55 12.07 -11.49
C SER A 754 4.11 11.51 -12.79
N GLY A 755 3.93 12.23 -13.91
CA GLY A 755 4.54 11.92 -15.20
C GLY A 755 6.08 11.88 -15.12
N GLN A 756 6.68 12.91 -14.52
CA GLN A 756 8.13 12.96 -14.27
C GLN A 756 8.62 11.80 -13.40
N ASN A 757 7.88 11.42 -12.35
CA ASN A 757 8.21 10.25 -11.53
C ASN A 757 8.14 8.94 -12.34
N ILE A 758 7.16 8.78 -13.24
CA ILE A 758 7.08 7.62 -14.14
C ILE A 758 8.25 7.60 -15.13
N GLU A 759 8.64 8.75 -15.69
CA GLU A 759 9.84 8.88 -16.54
C GLU A 759 11.13 8.53 -15.77
N PHE A 760 11.30 9.01 -14.54
CA PHE A 760 12.43 8.66 -13.69
C PHE A 760 12.47 7.16 -13.38
N LEU A 761 11.34 6.52 -13.08
CA LEU A 761 11.27 5.07 -12.88
C LEU A 761 11.67 4.29 -14.14
N GLN A 762 11.26 4.73 -15.33
CA GLN A 762 11.70 4.12 -16.59
C GLN A 762 13.20 4.32 -16.86
N VAL A 763 13.76 5.48 -16.48
CA VAL A 763 15.22 5.75 -16.60
C VAL A 763 16.01 4.92 -15.59
N ILE A 764 15.49 4.71 -14.38
CA ILE A 764 16.08 3.82 -13.37
C ILE A 764 16.09 2.37 -13.89
N ALA A 765 14.95 1.83 -14.34
CA ALA A 765 14.88 0.46 -14.86
C ALA A 765 15.85 0.23 -16.04
N LYS A 766 15.98 1.18 -16.98
CA LYS A 766 16.95 1.11 -18.09
C LYS A 766 18.41 1.17 -17.62
N ARG A 767 18.70 1.90 -16.53
CA ARG A 767 20.04 1.91 -15.92
C ARG A 767 20.32 0.61 -15.17
N GLU A 768 19.33 0.06 -14.46
CA GLU A 768 19.45 -1.23 -13.78
C GLU A 768 19.70 -2.36 -14.78
N GLU A 769 18.99 -2.39 -15.90
CA GLU A 769 19.24 -3.33 -17.01
C GLU A 769 20.68 -3.16 -17.55
N SER A 770 21.11 -1.92 -17.84
CA SER A 770 22.48 -1.64 -18.28
C SER A 770 23.55 -2.04 -17.26
N ILE A 771 23.26 -1.98 -15.95
CA ILE A 771 24.15 -2.42 -14.88
C ILE A 771 24.23 -3.95 -14.84
N HIS A 772 23.10 -4.67 -14.95
CA HIS A 772 23.10 -6.13 -15.03
C HIS A 772 23.86 -6.63 -16.27
N GLN A 773 23.66 -5.99 -17.43
CA GLN A 773 24.42 -6.30 -18.64
C GLN A 773 25.92 -5.97 -18.51
N ALA A 774 26.31 -5.01 -17.67
CA ALA A 774 27.72 -4.73 -17.39
C ALA A 774 28.33 -5.74 -16.40
N GLN A 775 27.56 -6.14 -15.39
CA GLN A 775 27.95 -7.17 -14.41
C GLN A 775 28.17 -8.53 -15.10
N LEU A 776 27.26 -8.96 -15.97
CA LEU A 776 27.42 -10.20 -16.77
C LEU A 776 28.75 -10.21 -17.54
N ARG A 777 29.06 -9.12 -18.26
CA ARG A 777 30.34 -8.98 -18.99
C ARG A 777 31.56 -8.94 -18.08
N LEU A 778 31.43 -8.35 -16.88
CA LEU A 778 32.50 -8.36 -15.88
C LEU A 778 32.73 -9.78 -15.33
N GLU A 779 31.70 -10.58 -15.11
CA GLU A 779 31.84 -11.98 -14.72
C GLU A 779 32.44 -12.83 -15.84
N GLU A 780 32.02 -12.64 -17.10
CA GLU A 780 32.62 -13.28 -18.28
C GLU A 780 34.13 -13.01 -18.34
N LYS A 781 34.53 -11.73 -18.24
CA LYS A 781 35.94 -11.32 -18.21
C LYS A 781 36.68 -11.84 -16.98
N THR A 782 36.00 -11.97 -15.83
CA THR A 782 36.58 -12.60 -14.62
C THR A 782 36.82 -14.10 -14.83
N ARG A 783 35.91 -14.81 -15.51
CA ARG A 783 36.06 -16.23 -15.88
C ARG A 783 37.20 -16.42 -16.90
N GLU A 784 37.31 -15.54 -17.88
CA GLU A 784 38.44 -15.50 -18.83
C GLU A 784 39.77 -15.29 -18.11
N CYS A 785 39.89 -14.25 -17.28
CA CYS A 785 41.10 -13.97 -16.51
C CYS A 785 41.47 -15.14 -15.58
N SER A 786 40.48 -15.77 -14.94
CA SER A 786 40.68 -16.97 -14.11
C SER A 786 41.11 -18.20 -14.92
N SER A 787 40.88 -18.22 -16.24
CA SER A 787 41.35 -19.29 -17.13
C SER A 787 42.74 -19.01 -17.68
N LEU A 788 43.05 -17.76 -18.01
CA LEU A 788 44.39 -17.32 -18.38
C LEU A 788 45.36 -17.46 -17.21
N ALA A 789 44.95 -17.15 -15.98
CA ALA A 789 45.74 -17.36 -14.76
C ALA A 789 46.14 -18.85 -14.61
N ARG A 790 45.18 -19.77 -14.69
CA ARG A 790 45.46 -21.22 -14.64
C ARG A 790 46.35 -21.70 -15.78
N GLN A 791 46.21 -21.16 -16.99
CA GLN A 791 47.09 -21.48 -18.12
C GLN A 791 48.53 -20.99 -17.88
N LEU A 792 48.70 -19.80 -17.29
CA LEU A 792 50.01 -19.27 -16.89
C LEU A 792 50.63 -20.08 -15.75
N GLU A 793 49.84 -20.48 -14.73
CA GLU A 793 50.29 -21.36 -13.65
C GLU A 793 50.77 -22.72 -14.19
N MET A 794 50.00 -23.35 -15.07
CA MET A 794 50.41 -24.60 -15.74
C MET A 794 51.69 -24.43 -16.55
N ALA A 795 51.80 -23.37 -17.37
CA ALA A 795 52.99 -23.11 -18.17
C ALA A 795 54.23 -22.78 -17.32
N ILE A 796 54.05 -22.10 -16.19
CA ILE A 796 55.11 -21.84 -15.19
C ILE A 796 55.56 -23.15 -14.54
N ASP A 797 54.64 -24.04 -14.19
CA ASP A 797 54.99 -25.33 -13.60
C ASP A 797 55.63 -26.30 -14.60
N ASP A 798 55.21 -26.29 -15.87
CA ASP A 798 55.90 -27.03 -16.93
C ASP A 798 57.29 -26.49 -17.20
N ALA A 799 57.48 -25.16 -17.18
CA ALA A 799 58.80 -24.55 -17.26
C ALA A 799 59.69 -24.91 -16.06
N LYS A 800 59.14 -24.97 -14.82
CA LYS A 800 59.86 -25.49 -13.64
C LYS A 800 60.26 -26.96 -13.84
N ARG A 801 59.34 -27.82 -14.28
CA ARG A 801 59.60 -29.26 -14.52
C ARG A 801 60.73 -29.45 -15.54
N GLN A 802 60.68 -28.72 -16.66
CA GLN A 802 61.73 -28.77 -17.69
C GLN A 802 63.08 -28.26 -17.15
N LEU A 803 63.08 -27.19 -16.36
CA LEU A 803 64.28 -26.62 -15.75
C LEU A 803 64.91 -27.56 -14.71
N GLU A 804 64.09 -28.25 -13.91
CA GLU A 804 64.59 -29.24 -12.94
C GLU A 804 65.09 -30.51 -13.64
N GLN A 805 64.38 -31.02 -14.65
CA GLN A 805 64.88 -32.12 -15.50
C GLN A 805 66.22 -31.76 -16.17
N ALA A 806 66.39 -30.51 -16.63
CA ALA A 806 67.64 -30.04 -17.21
C ALA A 806 68.77 -29.94 -16.15
N ARG A 807 68.44 -29.55 -14.90
CA ARG A 807 69.37 -29.59 -13.75
C ARG A 807 69.77 -31.00 -13.38
N ASP A 808 68.83 -31.94 -13.27
CA ASP A 808 69.11 -33.35 -12.98
C ASP A 808 70.01 -33.96 -14.05
N GLN A 809 69.69 -33.75 -15.33
CA GLN A 809 70.55 -34.16 -16.43
C GLN A 809 71.95 -33.51 -16.38
N ALA A 810 72.07 -32.26 -15.92
CA ALA A 810 73.38 -31.62 -15.72
C ALA A 810 74.13 -32.22 -14.53
N ALA A 811 73.48 -32.43 -13.38
CA ALA A 811 74.06 -33.02 -12.19
C ALA A 811 74.45 -34.50 -12.37
N VAL A 812 73.73 -35.25 -13.22
CA VAL A 812 74.11 -36.62 -13.63
C VAL A 812 75.35 -36.58 -14.52
N ARG A 813 75.42 -35.66 -15.49
CA ARG A 813 76.62 -35.46 -16.33
C ARG A 813 77.83 -35.02 -15.49
N GLU A 814 77.61 -34.17 -14.49
CA GLU A 814 78.65 -33.73 -13.56
C GLU A 814 79.15 -34.90 -12.71
N ARG A 815 78.25 -35.65 -12.04
CA ARG A 815 78.61 -36.86 -11.28
C ARG A 815 79.36 -37.88 -12.14
N ALA A 816 78.93 -38.12 -13.38
CA ALA A 816 79.64 -39.01 -14.30
C ALA A 816 81.06 -38.51 -14.64
N SER A 817 81.25 -37.18 -14.77
CA SER A 817 82.58 -36.60 -14.99
C SER A 817 83.47 -36.63 -13.73
N GLN A 818 82.88 -36.45 -12.54
CA GLN A 818 83.57 -36.56 -11.25
C GLN A 818 84.02 -38.00 -10.98
N CYS A 819 83.15 -39.01 -11.18
CA CYS A 819 83.54 -40.42 -11.06
C CYS A 819 84.68 -40.77 -12.03
N LYS A 820 84.59 -40.32 -13.30
CA LYS A 820 85.65 -40.53 -14.28
C LYS A 820 86.97 -39.83 -13.91
N MET A 821 86.91 -38.70 -13.21
CA MET A 821 88.09 -38.02 -12.66
C MET A 821 88.74 -38.86 -11.56
N LEU A 822 87.95 -39.35 -10.59
CA LEU A 822 88.42 -40.21 -9.50
C LEU A 822 89.01 -41.55 -10.01
N ASP A 823 88.43 -42.14 -11.06
CA ASP A 823 88.99 -43.32 -11.74
C ASP A 823 90.36 -43.04 -12.35
N LEU A 824 90.52 -41.90 -13.03
CA LEU A 824 91.78 -41.49 -13.65
C LEU A 824 92.84 -41.14 -12.60
N GLU A 825 92.47 -40.46 -11.51
CA GLU A 825 93.34 -40.22 -10.35
C GLU A 825 93.78 -41.53 -9.68
N THR A 826 92.87 -42.50 -9.57
CA THR A 826 93.16 -43.83 -9.02
C THR A 826 94.10 -44.62 -9.93
N GLN A 827 93.92 -44.57 -11.25
CA GLN A 827 94.84 -45.17 -12.23
C GLN A 827 96.22 -44.50 -12.21
N LEU A 828 96.27 -43.17 -12.11
CA LEU A 828 97.51 -42.40 -11.99
C LEU A 828 98.23 -42.70 -10.66
N SER A 829 97.49 -42.96 -9.59
CA SER A 829 98.06 -43.41 -8.31
C SER A 829 98.64 -44.83 -8.40
N ARG A 830 97.89 -45.79 -8.97
CA ARG A 830 98.35 -47.19 -9.18
C ARG A 830 99.60 -47.26 -10.04
N THR A 831 99.58 -46.67 -11.24
CA THR A 831 100.74 -46.62 -12.14
C THR A 831 101.95 -45.94 -11.50
N LYS A 832 101.76 -44.88 -10.70
CA LYS A 832 102.82 -44.25 -9.90
C LYS A 832 103.39 -45.17 -8.81
N THR A 833 102.58 -46.03 -8.20
CA THR A 833 103.09 -47.06 -7.25
C THR A 833 103.83 -48.19 -7.98
N GLU A 834 103.31 -48.69 -9.10
CA GLU A 834 103.95 -49.72 -9.94
C GLU A 834 105.31 -49.26 -10.46
N LEU A 835 105.38 -48.03 -11.00
CA LEU A 835 106.63 -47.40 -11.46
C LEU A 835 107.67 -47.30 -10.33
N ASN A 836 107.24 -46.95 -9.10
CA ASN A 836 108.12 -46.92 -7.94
C ASN A 836 108.55 -48.32 -7.45
N GLN A 837 107.71 -49.35 -7.61
CA GLN A 837 108.11 -50.74 -7.34
C GLN A 837 109.11 -51.25 -8.38
N LEU A 838 108.89 -50.96 -9.67
CA LEU A 838 109.80 -51.32 -10.77
C LEU A 838 111.17 -50.64 -10.60
N ARG A 839 111.21 -49.37 -10.17
CA ARG A 839 112.46 -48.67 -9.79
C ARG A 839 113.21 -49.43 -8.69
N ARG A 840 112.55 -49.73 -7.56
CA ARG A 840 113.17 -50.50 -6.47
C ARG A 840 113.66 -51.87 -6.94
N SER A 841 112.86 -52.60 -7.72
CA SER A 841 113.24 -53.91 -8.25
C SER A 841 114.45 -53.87 -9.20
N LYS A 842 114.58 -52.80 -10.00
CA LYS A 842 115.78 -52.51 -10.81
C LYS A 842 116.97 -52.24 -9.90
N ASP A 843 116.83 -51.35 -8.93
CA ASP A 843 117.92 -50.93 -8.05
C ASP A 843 118.41 -52.11 -7.18
N ASP A 844 117.50 -52.96 -6.69
CA ASP A 844 117.79 -54.23 -6.01
C ASP A 844 118.47 -55.25 -6.94
N ALA A 845 118.14 -55.27 -8.24
CA ALA A 845 118.82 -56.12 -9.21
C ALA A 845 120.24 -55.59 -9.49
N GLU A 846 120.41 -54.29 -9.65
CA GLU A 846 121.72 -53.63 -9.81
C GLU A 846 122.62 -53.87 -8.58
N HIS A 847 122.11 -53.74 -7.36
CA HIS A 847 122.87 -54.09 -6.15
C HIS A 847 123.25 -55.57 -6.07
N ARG A 848 122.38 -56.49 -6.51
CA ARG A 848 122.72 -57.93 -6.62
C ARG A 848 123.78 -58.20 -7.69
N TYR A 849 123.71 -57.52 -8.84
CA TYR A 849 124.74 -57.63 -9.87
C TYR A 849 126.09 -57.04 -9.39
N GLN A 850 126.08 -55.86 -8.75
CA GLN A 850 127.26 -55.26 -8.13
C GLN A 850 127.89 -56.20 -7.09
N SER A 851 127.09 -56.77 -6.19
CA SER A 851 127.56 -57.71 -5.15
C SER A 851 128.15 -58.98 -5.74
N ARG A 852 127.52 -59.57 -6.77
CA ARG A 852 128.04 -60.75 -7.47
C ARG A 852 129.29 -60.46 -8.29
N LEU A 853 129.39 -59.25 -8.86
CA LEU A 853 130.59 -58.79 -9.56
C LEU A 853 131.75 -58.58 -8.56
N GLN A 854 131.45 -58.17 -7.32
CA GLN A 854 132.44 -58.11 -6.25
C GLN A 854 132.86 -59.52 -5.75
N ASP A 855 131.94 -60.47 -5.53
CA ASP A 855 132.32 -61.88 -5.21
C ASP A 855 133.26 -62.47 -6.27
N LEU A 856 132.97 -62.21 -7.56
CA LEU A 856 133.82 -62.66 -8.65
C LEU A 856 135.18 -61.96 -8.69
N LYS A 857 135.27 -60.67 -8.30
CA LYS A 857 136.55 -59.97 -8.11
C LYS A 857 137.32 -60.56 -6.94
N ASP A 858 136.71 -60.69 -5.76
CA ASP A 858 137.35 -61.17 -4.55
C ASP A 858 137.87 -62.61 -4.73
N ARG A 859 137.12 -63.46 -5.44
CA ARG A 859 137.52 -64.83 -5.76
C ARG A 859 138.57 -64.90 -6.88
N LEU A 860 138.56 -63.96 -7.81
CA LEU A 860 139.65 -63.79 -8.78
C LEU A 860 140.93 -63.33 -8.06
N GLU A 861 140.86 -62.36 -7.15
CA GLU A 861 142.00 -61.90 -6.35
C GLU A 861 142.53 -62.98 -5.40
N GLN A 862 141.65 -63.80 -4.80
CA GLN A 862 142.05 -65.00 -4.06
C GLN A 862 142.75 -66.01 -4.99
N SER A 863 142.17 -66.33 -6.15
CA SER A 863 142.80 -67.20 -7.15
C SER A 863 144.18 -66.67 -7.55
N ASP A 864 144.30 -65.39 -7.86
CA ASP A 864 145.56 -64.71 -8.17
C ASP A 864 146.53 -64.73 -6.98
N SER A 865 146.07 -64.59 -5.74
CA SER A 865 146.92 -64.69 -4.55
C SER A 865 147.46 -66.11 -4.35
N THR A 866 146.63 -67.14 -4.57
CA THR A 866 147.06 -68.53 -4.50
C THR A 866 147.99 -68.87 -5.66
N ASN A 867 147.73 -68.37 -6.87
CA ASN A 867 148.59 -68.51 -8.05
C ASN A 867 149.94 -67.82 -7.85
N ARG A 868 149.97 -66.60 -7.28
CA ARG A 868 151.20 -65.92 -6.85
C ARG A 868 151.92 -66.69 -5.74
N SER A 869 151.20 -67.30 -4.79
CA SER A 869 151.81 -68.15 -3.75
C SER A 869 152.39 -69.45 -4.31
N MET A 870 151.72 -70.07 -5.31
CA MET A 870 152.22 -71.22 -6.05
C MET A 870 153.42 -70.83 -6.92
N GLN A 871 153.43 -69.64 -7.54
CA GLN A 871 154.59 -69.11 -8.26
C GLN A 871 155.76 -68.89 -7.31
N ASN A 872 155.53 -68.30 -6.13
CA ASN A 872 156.54 -68.18 -5.08
C ASN A 872 157.04 -69.55 -4.58
N TYR A 873 156.17 -70.54 -4.42
CA TYR A 873 156.55 -71.89 -4.02
C TYR A 873 157.28 -72.67 -5.13
N VAL A 874 156.87 -72.53 -6.40
CA VAL A 874 157.59 -73.03 -7.57
C VAL A 874 158.93 -72.33 -7.73
N GLN A 875 159.05 -71.04 -7.36
CA GLN A 875 160.32 -70.31 -7.36
C GLN A 875 161.20 -70.71 -6.17
N PHE A 876 160.64 -71.00 -5.00
CA PHE A 876 161.32 -71.60 -3.86
C PHE A 876 161.83 -73.01 -4.21
N LEU A 877 161.00 -73.85 -4.86
CA LEU A 877 161.40 -75.16 -5.36
C LEU A 877 162.48 -75.03 -6.44
N LYS A 878 162.34 -74.14 -7.43
CA LYS A 878 163.38 -73.89 -8.44
C LYS A 878 164.70 -73.44 -7.82
N SER A 879 164.66 -72.54 -6.83
CA SER A 879 165.85 -72.09 -6.10
C SER A 879 166.47 -73.21 -5.25
N SER A 880 165.63 -74.04 -4.62
CA SER A 880 166.09 -75.20 -3.82
C SER A 880 166.67 -76.30 -4.70
N TYR A 881 166.08 -76.56 -5.87
CA TYR A 881 166.55 -77.56 -6.82
C TYR A 881 167.82 -77.10 -7.54
N ALA A 882 167.94 -75.80 -7.86
CA ALA A 882 169.19 -75.20 -8.33
C ALA A 882 170.30 -75.33 -7.27
N ASN A 883 170.01 -74.99 -6.00
CA ASN A 883 170.95 -75.10 -4.89
C ASN A 883 171.43 -76.54 -4.58
N VAL A 884 170.76 -77.58 -5.11
CA VAL A 884 171.15 -78.99 -4.87
C VAL A 884 171.66 -79.68 -6.15
N PHE A 885 171.20 -79.28 -7.35
CA PHE A 885 171.47 -80.00 -8.60
C PHE A 885 171.75 -79.10 -9.84
N GLY A 886 172.08 -77.81 -9.68
CA GLY A 886 172.25 -76.92 -10.83
C GLY A 886 173.31 -75.83 -10.67
N ASP A 887 174.55 -76.14 -11.05
CA ASP A 887 175.57 -75.15 -11.41
C ASP A 887 175.62 -75.00 -12.94
N SER A 888 176.02 -73.83 -13.46
CA SER A 888 175.74 -73.33 -14.83
C SER A 888 174.26 -72.91 -15.05
N ALA A 889 173.81 -71.65 -15.10
CA ALA A 889 174.34 -70.34 -15.51
C ALA A 889 173.62 -69.82 -16.78
N LEU A 890 173.52 -68.48 -16.86
CA LEU A 890 172.88 -67.68 -17.92
C LEU A 890 171.33 -67.76 -17.98
N SER A 891 170.60 -66.68 -18.28
CA SER A 891 170.86 -65.23 -18.10
C SER A 891 169.55 -64.47 -18.35
N SER A 892 169.42 -63.27 -17.79
CA SER A 892 168.41 -62.23 -18.12
C SER A 892 166.94 -62.53 -17.78
N SER A 893 166.07 -61.53 -17.59
CA SER A 893 166.18 -60.26 -16.84
C SER A 893 164.77 -59.65 -16.70
N PRO A 894 164.51 -58.73 -15.75
CA PRO A 894 163.14 -58.41 -15.33
C PRO A 894 162.57 -57.12 -15.92
N ILE A 895 161.26 -57.12 -16.19
CA ILE A 895 160.43 -55.90 -16.16
C ILE A 895 159.22 -56.13 -15.22
N ARG A 896 158.82 -55.08 -14.50
CA ARG A 896 157.79 -55.05 -13.45
C ARG A 896 156.45 -54.46 -13.97
N PRO A 897 155.35 -54.49 -13.18
CA PRO A 897 153.99 -54.36 -13.71
C PRO A 897 153.48 -52.92 -13.79
N ARG A 898 152.28 -52.77 -14.38
CA ARG A 898 151.32 -51.73 -14.00
C ARG A 898 149.91 -52.33 -13.85
N SER A 899 149.36 -52.18 -12.65
CA SER A 899 147.94 -52.31 -12.33
C SER A 899 147.32 -50.90 -12.22
N PRO A 900 146.04 -50.75 -11.85
CA PRO A 900 144.91 -50.95 -12.75
C PRO A 900 144.01 -49.69 -12.82
N LEU A 901 142.97 -49.74 -13.65
CA LEU A 901 141.71 -49.01 -13.49
C LEU A 901 140.58 -49.80 -14.19
#